data_AF-A0A848XYX4-F1
#
_entry.id   AF-A0A848XYX4-F1
#
_cell.length_a   1.000
_cell.length_b   1.000
_cell.length_c   1.000
_cell.angle_alpha   90.00
_cell.angle_beta   90.00
_cell.angle_gamma   90.00
#
_symmetry.space_group_name_H-M   'P 1'
#
loop_
_entity.id
_entity.type
_entity.pdbx_description
1 polymer ?
#
loop_
_entity_poly.entity_id
_entity_poly.type
_entity_poly.pdbx_seq_one_letter_code
_entity_poly.pdbx_strand_id
1 'polypeptide(L)'
;MPFRYVAAVLVACLFAPLALAQNAVDEAKAYLQRDALRYGLTAADVADVVVTDAYTSRRSGTAHVYLRQSIGGIDVLGTEMTVNLDRTGRVFHATGSMRPNLAQAIAPQQPSLDAAAAVQRAATHLAVQGFPALQVAAFKGGPTQAVTFARNAAVRNPIPAQLMYRIDAQGTYRLTWQVEIAPRSHELWLVYVDALTGAEVARQDLMVADAFGPANAEPTTHTEARPVSVAPVQAPTAPALVPYALGGPTYRVYPLPIESPNHAATVPPTDGRSLVSGVEDATASPFGWHDTDGAAGAEFTTTQGNNVHAYLDQNGDGAPDAGTPSPDGGAGLVFDFPLDFTMEPSAYEPASVTNLFYLNNVIHDLVYQYGFDEASGNFQENNYGNGGLGSDHVFGRAQESADIGGRNNAFFGTPSDGLNPDMLMLLWNTSSPERDGDFDAGIVAHEFAHGISNRLTGGPSNVGCLDNAEQMGEGWSDWYGIMLTMEAGDVSTDGRGVGTYALNQSTTGGGIRPAPYSTSFGTNGFTYQDTRTQIAPHGVGFVWATILWEATWELIEAEGLGFDPDLYNAAGTAGNQIMLNLVTEGMKLQPCSPGFVDGRDAILAADQALYGGAHIDALWRAFARRGLGIGADQGSSGTNDDNTEDFAEPETIAPSPVTDLAASVASLGVTLDWTATGDDATTGTASVYDLRYSTSAITNDTDFDAAMQADGEPTPQASGNAETFTVTGLDFDTEYFFALKVQDNSFNVSDLSNIVSATTLAAPAADVSTDPIIAQAESEESTTVDLSLGNTGGSDLTYTIDFVETTALRPTMPQAEGSRVLATRADRPKGAADPAGTSPLRGSGGPDAFGYTWIDSDEPGGPAFDWVDISGTGTAISLSDDDFEEVALPFPFDFYGVTKTTVKIGSNGYLTFGGDATDFSNDPIPSTTDPNDFIAPFWDDINPTLGGTIHYQDMGDGRFVVQYTDVHRFNDTATTLTFQVILSQSGSMLFQYDSVVGTLNSATIGIENAEASDGLAVVNSAAYVHDDLAVRISSIWVSASPAGGTVASGNSETITLTFDAAGLADGTYTADMTLTTNEPETGVAAITIPLTFTIGTVTADEPGDTPGLDIPGTHLLSPVYPNPFAASASFTLAVAEHQTVRVEVFDALGRRVALLHEGPMASGARRPFTLDGRALANGAYVIRLTGEAFADTRRVTLLR
;
A
#
# COMPACT_ATOMS: atom_id res chain seq x y z
N MET A 1 -15.49 58.00 6.78
CA MET A 1 -15.48 56.62 6.24
C MET A 1 -14.25 55.90 6.78
N PRO A 2 -14.40 55.05 7.82
CA PRO A 2 -13.46 53.95 8.05
C PRO A 2 -14.25 52.70 8.46
N PHE A 3 -14.85 52.00 7.50
CA PHE A 3 -15.53 50.71 7.74
C PHE A 3 -15.09 49.62 6.75
N ARG A 4 -14.20 49.94 5.80
CA ARG A 4 -13.74 49.00 4.76
C ARG A 4 -12.38 48.35 5.02
N TYR A 5 -11.57 48.89 5.95
CA TYR A 5 -10.26 48.32 6.28
C TYR A 5 -10.31 47.27 7.40
N VAL A 6 -11.27 47.36 8.33
CA VAL A 6 -11.42 46.37 9.43
C VAL A 6 -12.01 45.05 8.91
N ALA A 7 -12.94 45.10 7.94
CA ALA A 7 -13.49 43.90 7.31
C ALA A 7 -12.47 43.14 6.44
N ALA A 8 -11.53 43.84 5.79
CA ALA A 8 -10.51 43.20 4.95
C ALA A 8 -9.42 42.48 5.79
N VAL A 9 -9.11 42.99 6.99
CA VAL A 9 -8.15 42.35 7.90
C VAL A 9 -8.77 41.16 8.63
N LEU A 10 -10.04 41.24 9.03
CA LEU A 10 -10.78 40.10 9.61
C LEU A 10 -11.01 38.96 8.61
N VAL A 11 -11.24 39.29 7.32
CA VAL A 11 -11.30 38.29 6.24
C VAL A 11 -9.91 37.71 5.96
N ALA A 12 -8.82 38.45 6.09
CA ALA A 12 -7.48 37.86 5.91
C ALA A 12 -7.08 36.88 7.04
N CYS A 13 -7.50 37.13 8.29
CA CYS A 13 -7.20 36.25 9.42
C CYS A 13 -8.02 34.95 9.46
N LEU A 14 -9.26 34.96 8.94
CA LEU A 14 -10.09 33.75 8.85
C LEU A 14 -9.71 32.85 7.66
N PHE A 15 -9.06 33.39 6.62
CA PHE A 15 -8.69 32.62 5.40
C PHE A 15 -7.23 32.13 5.40
N ALA A 16 -6.34 32.71 6.21
CA ALA A 16 -4.95 32.28 6.31
C ALA A 16 -4.75 30.82 6.79
N PRO A 17 -5.42 30.33 7.86
CA PRO A 17 -5.25 28.94 8.30
C PRO A 17 -5.84 27.92 7.31
N LEU A 18 -6.98 28.25 6.67
CA LEU A 18 -7.59 27.41 5.62
C LEU A 18 -6.71 27.29 4.37
N ALA A 19 -6.04 28.38 3.97
CA ALA A 19 -5.11 28.36 2.84
C ALA A 19 -3.83 27.57 3.15
N LEU A 20 -3.32 27.64 4.40
CA LEU A 20 -2.16 26.86 4.84
C LEU A 20 -2.48 25.36 4.94
N ALA A 21 -3.63 24.98 5.49
CA ALA A 21 -4.06 23.58 5.56
C ALA A 21 -4.33 23.00 4.16
N GLN A 22 -4.95 23.76 3.25
CA GLN A 22 -5.14 23.31 1.87
C GLN A 22 -3.80 23.08 1.16
N ASN A 23 -2.85 24.00 1.31
CA ASN A 23 -1.51 23.83 0.75
C ASN A 23 -0.79 22.61 1.35
N ALA A 24 -0.94 22.36 2.66
CA ALA A 24 -0.34 21.20 3.32
C ALA A 24 -0.94 19.87 2.83
N VAL A 25 -2.26 19.82 2.62
CA VAL A 25 -2.94 18.65 2.04
C VAL A 25 -2.47 18.40 0.61
N ASP A 26 -2.40 19.45 -0.21
CA ASP A 26 -1.96 19.34 -1.60
C ASP A 26 -0.50 18.85 -1.65
N GLU A 27 0.37 19.38 -0.77
CA GLU A 27 1.76 18.95 -0.65
C GLU A 27 1.91 17.52 -0.11
N ALA A 28 1.11 17.10 0.87
CA ALA A 28 1.13 15.73 1.38
C ALA A 28 0.75 14.71 0.30
N LYS A 29 -0.26 15.03 -0.53
CA LYS A 29 -0.64 14.19 -1.67
C LYS A 29 0.44 14.19 -2.75
N ALA A 30 1.02 15.35 -3.04
CA ALA A 30 2.10 15.44 -4.01
C ALA A 30 3.36 14.68 -3.53
N TYR A 31 3.67 14.73 -2.25
CA TYR A 31 4.73 13.92 -1.63
C TYR A 31 4.50 12.44 -1.86
N LEU A 32 3.31 11.92 -1.56
CA LEU A 32 3.03 10.51 -1.83
C LEU A 32 3.17 10.14 -3.31
N GLN A 33 2.81 11.02 -4.24
CA GLN A 33 2.99 10.76 -5.67
C GLN A 33 4.47 10.71 -6.08
N ARG A 34 5.33 11.52 -5.45
CA ARG A 34 6.77 11.60 -5.75
C ARG A 34 7.59 10.52 -5.06
N ASP A 35 7.17 10.12 -3.86
CA ASP A 35 7.90 9.24 -2.94
C ASP A 35 7.18 7.88 -2.75
N ALA A 36 6.20 7.52 -3.59
CA ALA A 36 5.42 6.27 -3.49
C ALA A 36 6.31 5.02 -3.39
N LEU A 37 7.38 4.98 -4.19
CA LEU A 37 8.30 3.85 -4.29
C LEU A 37 9.03 3.57 -2.99
N ARG A 38 9.31 4.62 -2.19
CA ARG A 38 9.90 4.49 -0.84
C ARG A 38 9.05 3.62 0.08
N TYR A 39 7.74 3.55 -0.17
CA TYR A 39 6.78 2.77 0.60
C TYR A 39 6.39 1.45 -0.11
N GLY A 40 7.09 1.07 -1.18
CA GLY A 40 6.74 -0.08 -2.00
C GLY A 40 5.41 0.08 -2.75
N LEU A 41 5.01 1.34 -3.03
CA LEU A 41 3.75 1.68 -3.69
C LEU A 41 4.00 2.16 -5.12
N THR A 42 3.02 1.95 -5.99
CA THR A 42 3.00 2.50 -7.35
C THR A 42 2.30 3.85 -7.40
N ALA A 43 2.47 4.59 -8.50
CA ALA A 43 1.69 5.81 -8.74
C ALA A 43 0.17 5.57 -8.74
N ALA A 44 -0.28 4.36 -9.11
CA ALA A 44 -1.70 3.99 -9.08
C ALA A 44 -2.22 3.81 -7.64
N ASP A 45 -1.39 3.31 -6.73
CA ASP A 45 -1.77 3.03 -5.34
C ASP A 45 -2.05 4.31 -4.53
N VAL A 46 -1.37 5.41 -4.89
CA VAL A 46 -1.50 6.71 -4.23
C VAL A 46 -2.35 7.70 -5.06
N ALA A 47 -2.93 7.26 -6.18
CA ALA A 47 -3.75 8.10 -7.06
C ALA A 47 -5.11 8.45 -6.42
N ASP A 48 -5.72 7.51 -5.68
CA ASP A 48 -7.03 7.69 -5.04
C ASP A 48 -6.90 7.64 -3.50
N VAL A 49 -6.42 8.74 -2.92
CA VAL A 49 -6.29 8.91 -1.47
C VAL A 49 -7.25 9.97 -0.93
N VAL A 50 -7.92 9.65 0.17
CA VAL A 50 -8.79 10.55 0.92
C VAL A 50 -8.05 11.14 2.11
N VAL A 51 -8.45 12.35 2.51
CA VAL A 51 -7.97 12.98 3.74
C VAL A 51 -8.99 12.67 4.83
N THR A 52 -8.57 11.96 5.88
CA THR A 52 -9.43 11.68 7.03
C THR A 52 -9.46 12.88 7.96
N ASP A 53 -8.29 13.45 8.27
CA ASP A 53 -8.11 14.64 9.10
C ASP A 53 -6.93 15.48 8.61
N ALA A 54 -6.98 16.80 8.84
CA ALA A 54 -5.83 17.68 8.62
C ALA A 54 -5.92 18.94 9.49
N TYR A 55 -4.85 19.26 10.22
CA TYR A 55 -4.76 20.47 11.04
C TYR A 55 -3.31 20.87 11.31
N THR A 56 -3.10 22.08 11.82
CA THR A 56 -1.77 22.56 12.22
C THR A 56 -1.69 22.63 13.74
N SER A 57 -0.75 21.90 14.34
CA SER A 57 -0.46 21.97 15.77
C SER A 57 -0.05 23.38 16.15
N ARG A 58 -0.76 24.00 17.11
CA ARG A 58 -0.39 25.34 17.61
C ARG A 58 0.95 25.36 18.32
N ARG A 59 1.36 24.20 18.84
CA ARG A 59 2.57 24.03 19.65
C ARG A 59 3.82 23.94 18.77
N SER A 60 3.87 22.98 17.86
CA SER A 60 5.01 22.75 16.95
C SER A 60 4.93 23.58 15.67
N GLY A 61 3.74 24.07 15.29
CA GLY A 61 3.50 24.63 13.97
C GLY A 61 3.54 23.60 12.83
N THR A 62 3.62 22.30 13.16
CA THR A 62 3.55 21.19 12.21
C THR A 62 2.14 21.07 11.66
N ALA A 63 2.01 20.94 10.34
CA ALA A 63 0.77 20.52 9.72
C ALA A 63 0.73 18.98 9.68
N HIS A 64 -0.25 18.39 10.35
CA HIS A 64 -0.52 16.96 10.32
C HIS A 64 -1.59 16.69 9.26
N VAL A 65 -1.31 15.79 8.34
CA VAL A 65 -2.25 15.35 7.30
C VAL A 65 -2.40 13.84 7.39
N TYR A 66 -3.61 13.38 7.67
CA TYR A 66 -3.94 11.96 7.78
C TYR A 66 -4.66 11.53 6.50
N LEU A 67 -4.10 10.53 5.85
CA LEU A 67 -4.52 10.03 4.55
C LEU A 67 -4.90 8.56 4.66
N ARG A 68 -5.76 8.11 3.75
CA ARG A 68 -6.12 6.70 3.60
C ARG A 68 -6.34 6.41 2.12
N GLN A 69 -5.97 5.22 1.66
CA GLN A 69 -6.30 4.79 0.30
C GLN A 69 -7.81 4.59 0.16
N SER A 70 -8.32 4.80 -1.05
CA SER A 70 -9.73 4.66 -1.37
C SER A 70 -9.92 4.04 -2.75
N ILE A 71 -11.07 3.38 -2.95
CA ILE A 71 -11.47 2.82 -4.23
C ILE A 71 -12.81 3.45 -4.64
N GLY A 72 -12.77 4.33 -5.64
CA GLY A 72 -13.96 5.05 -6.07
C GLY A 72 -14.46 6.04 -5.02
N GLY A 73 -13.53 6.59 -4.23
CA GLY A 73 -13.82 7.49 -3.10
C GLY A 73 -14.44 6.81 -1.87
N ILE A 74 -14.35 5.47 -1.75
CA ILE A 74 -14.68 4.71 -0.54
C ILE A 74 -13.38 4.29 0.13
N ASP A 75 -13.18 4.75 1.36
CA ASP A 75 -12.04 4.47 2.23
C ASP A 75 -11.74 2.97 2.40
N VAL A 76 -10.46 2.60 2.45
CA VAL A 76 -9.97 1.25 2.76
C VAL A 76 -9.27 1.25 4.13
N LEU A 77 -9.84 0.59 5.14
CA LEU A 77 -9.26 0.50 6.48
C LEU A 77 -7.95 -0.29 6.48
N GLY A 78 -7.00 0.11 7.34
CA GLY A 78 -5.69 -0.52 7.45
C GLY A 78 -4.71 -0.08 6.35
N THR A 79 -4.95 1.11 5.77
CA THR A 79 -4.15 1.75 4.72
C THR A 79 -3.81 3.20 5.07
N GLU A 80 -3.86 3.53 6.36
CA GLU A 80 -3.67 4.87 6.89
C GLU A 80 -2.21 5.34 6.72
N MET A 81 -2.03 6.62 6.43
CA MET A 81 -0.73 7.28 6.35
C MET A 81 -0.80 8.65 7.01
N THR A 82 0.14 8.92 7.91
CA THR A 82 0.33 10.24 8.51
C THR A 82 1.48 10.95 7.81
N VAL A 83 1.23 12.13 7.24
CA VAL A 83 2.23 12.97 6.57
C VAL A 83 2.33 14.31 7.30
N ASN A 84 3.53 14.66 7.74
CA ASN A 84 3.77 15.79 8.63
C ASN A 84 4.71 16.80 7.99
N LEU A 85 4.24 18.06 7.92
CA LEU A 85 4.94 19.16 7.28
C LEU A 85 5.37 20.19 8.33
N ASP A 86 6.60 20.67 8.24
CA ASP A 86 7.11 21.71 9.12
C ASP A 86 6.47 23.08 8.82
N ARG A 87 6.86 24.11 9.59
CA ARG A 87 6.35 25.49 9.42
C ARG A 87 6.65 26.11 8.04
N THR A 88 7.56 25.53 7.26
CA THR A 88 7.90 25.98 5.91
C THR A 88 7.10 25.25 4.82
N GLY A 89 6.34 24.22 5.19
CA GLY A 89 5.59 23.37 4.27
C GLY A 89 6.41 22.22 3.72
N ARG A 90 7.54 21.86 4.36
CA ARG A 90 8.38 20.72 3.97
C ARG A 90 7.97 19.47 4.74
N VAL A 91 7.75 18.36 4.04
CA VAL A 91 7.53 17.05 4.68
C VAL A 91 8.82 16.63 5.38
N PHE A 92 8.75 16.39 6.70
CA PHE A 92 9.91 15.93 7.50
C PHE A 92 9.69 14.56 8.14
N HIS A 93 8.43 14.12 8.23
CA HIS A 93 8.09 12.81 8.78
C HIS A 93 6.81 12.28 8.11
N ALA A 94 6.87 11.07 7.58
CA ALA A 94 5.76 10.42 6.92
C ALA A 94 5.83 8.89 7.13
N THR A 95 4.76 8.32 7.68
CA THR A 95 4.69 6.91 8.12
C THR A 95 3.26 6.39 8.00
N GLY A 96 3.10 5.08 7.75
CA GLY A 96 1.80 4.48 7.51
C GLY A 96 1.84 3.05 7.01
N SER A 97 0.67 2.54 6.65
CA SER A 97 0.41 1.14 6.30
C SER A 97 -0.29 0.97 4.95
N MET A 98 -0.14 1.96 4.06
CA MET A 98 -0.65 1.87 2.68
C MET A 98 -0.22 0.55 2.01
N ARG A 99 -1.11 0.00 1.19
CA ARG A 99 -0.97 -1.31 0.56
C ARG A 99 -0.80 -1.16 -0.96
N PRO A 100 0.11 -1.92 -1.57
CA PRO A 100 0.25 -1.95 -3.02
C PRO A 100 -0.92 -2.72 -3.67
N ASN A 101 -1.18 -2.42 -4.93
CA ASN A 101 -2.11 -3.10 -5.83
C ASN A 101 -3.57 -3.20 -5.35
N LEU A 102 -4.05 -2.24 -4.53
CA LEU A 102 -5.41 -2.29 -3.97
C LEU A 102 -6.52 -2.29 -5.04
N ALA A 103 -6.33 -1.55 -6.13
CA ALA A 103 -7.31 -1.47 -7.21
C ALA A 103 -7.54 -2.83 -7.91
N GLN A 104 -6.57 -3.73 -7.83
CA GLN A 104 -6.67 -5.11 -8.34
C GLN A 104 -7.32 -6.04 -7.30
N ALA A 105 -7.06 -5.80 -6.01
CA ALA A 105 -7.58 -6.59 -4.90
C ALA A 105 -9.07 -6.34 -4.57
N ILE A 106 -9.61 -5.17 -4.94
CA ILE A 106 -10.97 -4.75 -4.57
C ILE A 106 -11.86 -4.60 -5.81
N ALA A 107 -12.78 -5.54 -6.01
CA ALA A 107 -13.81 -5.41 -7.02
C ALA A 107 -14.84 -4.32 -6.63
N PRO A 108 -15.27 -3.44 -7.55
CA PRO A 108 -16.34 -2.48 -7.27
C PRO A 108 -17.64 -3.17 -6.85
N GLN A 109 -18.18 -2.78 -5.70
CA GLN A 109 -19.41 -3.35 -5.14
C GLN A 109 -20.42 -2.24 -4.87
N GLN A 110 -21.72 -2.59 -4.94
CA GLN A 110 -22.81 -1.68 -4.56
C GLN A 110 -23.50 -2.23 -3.32
N PRO A 111 -23.75 -1.41 -2.29
CA PRO A 111 -24.37 -1.87 -1.06
C PRO A 111 -25.82 -2.30 -1.32
N SER A 112 -26.24 -3.42 -0.71
CA SER A 112 -27.65 -3.85 -0.72
C SER A 112 -28.44 -3.25 0.45
N LEU A 113 -27.74 -2.85 1.51
CA LEU A 113 -28.28 -2.22 2.71
C LEU A 113 -27.98 -0.72 2.72
N ASP A 114 -28.96 0.07 3.13
CA ASP A 114 -28.75 1.48 3.48
C ASP A 114 -28.20 1.62 4.92
N ALA A 115 -27.73 2.83 5.26
CA ALA A 115 -27.18 3.14 6.57
C ALA A 115 -28.14 2.82 7.73
N ALA A 116 -29.45 3.06 7.54
CA ALA A 116 -30.44 2.85 8.59
C ALA A 116 -30.65 1.35 8.87
N ALA A 117 -30.66 0.53 7.82
CA ALA A 117 -30.70 -0.92 7.94
C ALA A 117 -29.43 -1.45 8.61
N ALA A 118 -28.26 -0.93 8.24
CA ALA A 118 -26.99 -1.30 8.86
C ALA A 118 -26.94 -0.99 10.37
N VAL A 119 -27.38 0.20 10.79
CA VAL A 119 -27.48 0.57 12.21
C VAL A 119 -28.44 -0.35 12.96
N GLN A 120 -29.57 -0.73 12.37
CA GLN A 120 -30.47 -1.72 12.97
C GLN A 120 -29.83 -3.10 13.11
N ARG A 121 -28.99 -3.52 12.15
CA ARG A 121 -28.21 -4.77 12.24
C ARG A 121 -27.20 -4.70 13.37
N ALA A 122 -26.40 -3.63 13.45
CA ALA A 122 -25.44 -3.42 14.54
C ALA A 122 -26.13 -3.48 15.92
N ALA A 123 -27.23 -2.74 16.11
CA ALA A 123 -28.01 -2.79 17.35
C ALA A 123 -28.57 -4.19 17.67
N THR A 124 -28.92 -4.99 16.65
CA THR A 124 -29.38 -6.37 16.82
C THR A 124 -28.24 -7.29 17.24
N HIS A 125 -27.06 -7.18 16.62
CA HIS A 125 -25.89 -7.99 16.95
C HIS A 125 -25.38 -7.72 18.37
N LEU A 126 -25.47 -6.45 18.81
CA LEU A 126 -25.20 -6.02 20.19
C LEU A 126 -26.35 -6.31 21.17
N ALA A 127 -27.45 -6.91 20.72
CA ALA A 127 -28.63 -7.22 21.54
C ALA A 127 -29.26 -6.00 22.26
N VAL A 128 -29.14 -4.79 21.68
CA VAL A 128 -29.68 -3.54 22.25
C VAL A 128 -31.21 -3.60 22.29
N GLN A 129 -31.77 -3.56 23.49
CA GLN A 129 -33.21 -3.73 23.71
C GLN A 129 -33.99 -2.45 23.37
N GLY A 130 -35.14 -2.61 22.71
CA GLY A 130 -36.09 -1.50 22.49
C GLY A 130 -35.60 -0.41 21.52
N PHE A 131 -34.70 -0.75 20.60
CA PHE A 131 -34.11 0.20 19.65
C PHE A 131 -35.18 0.85 18.74
N PRO A 132 -35.39 2.19 18.81
CA PRO A 132 -36.49 2.87 18.13
C PRO A 132 -36.17 3.15 16.65
N ALA A 133 -37.14 3.72 15.93
CA ALA A 133 -36.93 4.21 14.57
C ALA A 133 -35.89 5.34 14.55
N LEU A 134 -34.99 5.30 13.56
CA LEU A 134 -33.90 6.26 13.42
C LEU A 134 -34.37 7.59 12.82
N GLN A 135 -33.80 8.69 13.30
CA GLN A 135 -33.97 10.03 12.74
C GLN A 135 -32.60 10.54 12.28
N VAL A 136 -32.51 11.01 11.03
CA VAL A 136 -31.28 11.62 10.51
C VAL A 136 -31.02 12.95 11.23
N ALA A 137 -29.84 13.09 11.83
CA ALA A 137 -29.34 14.33 12.41
C ALA A 137 -28.53 15.13 11.39
N ALA A 138 -27.64 14.44 10.66
CA ALA A 138 -26.80 15.02 9.61
C ALA A 138 -26.60 14.04 8.45
N PHE A 139 -26.39 14.58 7.25
CA PHE A 139 -26.15 13.81 6.03
C PHE A 139 -25.01 14.44 5.23
N LYS A 140 -23.91 13.70 5.06
CA LYS A 140 -22.76 14.10 4.23
C LYS A 140 -22.87 13.50 2.82
N GLY A 141 -23.34 12.25 2.71
CA GLY A 141 -23.52 11.56 1.43
C GLY A 141 -22.20 11.20 0.76
N GLY A 142 -22.12 11.34 -0.57
CA GLY A 142 -20.95 10.95 -1.36
C GLY A 142 -20.83 9.44 -1.58
N PRO A 143 -19.69 8.95 -2.10
CA PRO A 143 -19.46 7.52 -2.30
C PRO A 143 -19.57 6.69 -1.01
N THR A 144 -19.11 7.24 0.12
CA THR A 144 -19.22 6.61 1.44
C THR A 144 -20.64 6.62 2.02
N GLN A 145 -21.57 7.36 1.41
CA GLN A 145 -22.95 7.50 1.89
C GLN A 145 -23.05 7.87 3.39
N ALA A 146 -22.11 8.68 3.90
CA ALA A 146 -22.00 8.96 5.32
C ALA A 146 -23.23 9.72 5.88
N VAL A 147 -23.80 9.19 6.97
CA VAL A 147 -24.98 9.72 7.67
C VAL A 147 -24.77 9.64 9.18
N THR A 148 -25.25 10.64 9.92
CA THR A 148 -25.33 10.59 11.39
C THR A 148 -26.79 10.57 11.81
N PHE A 149 -27.18 9.57 12.60
CA PHE A 149 -28.51 9.49 13.20
C PHE A 149 -28.52 10.14 14.59
N ALA A 150 -29.63 10.78 14.96
CA ALA A 150 -29.79 11.41 16.25
C ALA A 150 -29.79 10.37 17.39
N ARG A 151 -29.21 10.75 18.54
CA ARG A 151 -29.34 9.98 19.78
C ARG A 151 -30.82 9.77 20.13
N ASN A 152 -31.12 8.68 20.84
CA ASN A 152 -32.49 8.34 21.22
C ASN A 152 -32.55 7.68 22.61
N ALA A 153 -33.68 7.06 22.96
CA ALA A 153 -33.85 6.45 24.27
C ALA A 153 -32.89 5.26 24.52
N ALA A 154 -32.44 4.56 23.47
CA ALA A 154 -31.62 3.35 23.57
C ALA A 154 -30.11 3.61 23.49
N VAL A 155 -29.68 4.80 23.04
CA VAL A 155 -28.26 5.16 22.86
C VAL A 155 -27.93 6.51 23.49
N ARG A 156 -26.69 6.68 23.95
CA ARG A 156 -26.21 7.94 24.54
C ARG A 156 -25.80 8.97 23.49
N ASN A 157 -25.05 8.53 22.48
CA ASN A 157 -24.47 9.39 21.44
C ASN A 157 -25.28 9.35 20.13
N PRO A 158 -25.18 10.40 19.29
CA PRO A 158 -25.50 10.28 17.86
C PRO A 158 -24.74 9.10 17.23
N ILE A 159 -25.32 8.49 16.20
CA ILE A 159 -24.81 7.26 15.58
C ILE A 159 -24.29 7.59 14.17
N PRO A 160 -22.98 7.83 13.98
CA PRO A 160 -22.41 7.95 12.65
C PRO A 160 -22.36 6.57 11.97
N ALA A 161 -22.65 6.57 10.66
CA ALA A 161 -22.56 5.39 9.81
C ALA A 161 -22.03 5.76 8.42
N GLN A 162 -21.07 5.00 7.89
CA GLN A 162 -20.50 5.20 6.56
C GLN A 162 -20.01 3.90 5.92
N LEU A 163 -19.98 3.86 4.58
CA LEU A 163 -19.43 2.75 3.81
C LEU A 163 -17.92 2.84 3.72
N MET A 164 -17.26 1.71 3.95
CA MET A 164 -15.81 1.53 3.89
C MET A 164 -15.46 0.10 3.48
N TYR A 165 -14.28 -0.08 2.90
CA TYR A 165 -13.69 -1.39 2.67
C TYR A 165 -12.88 -1.83 3.89
N ARG A 166 -13.06 -3.07 4.33
CA ARG A 166 -12.29 -3.68 5.43
C ARG A 166 -11.88 -5.09 5.05
N ILE A 167 -10.67 -5.49 5.41
CA ILE A 167 -10.22 -6.88 5.31
C ILE A 167 -10.92 -7.75 6.36
N ASP A 168 -11.50 -8.88 5.95
CA ASP A 168 -12.05 -9.87 6.87
C ASP A 168 -10.95 -10.78 7.44
N ALA A 169 -11.32 -11.66 8.38
CA ALA A 169 -10.37 -12.60 9.00
C ALA A 169 -9.76 -13.61 8.02
N GLN A 170 -10.25 -13.68 6.78
CA GLN A 170 -9.72 -14.52 5.70
C GLN A 170 -8.84 -13.74 4.73
N GLY A 171 -8.54 -12.47 5.01
CA GLY A 171 -7.71 -11.64 4.14
C GLY A 171 -8.46 -11.03 2.96
N THR A 172 -9.79 -11.11 2.91
CA THR A 172 -10.59 -10.61 1.79
C THR A 172 -11.21 -9.25 2.10
N TYR A 173 -11.10 -8.29 1.17
CA TYR A 173 -11.78 -7.01 1.32
C TYR A 173 -13.30 -7.13 1.16
N ARG A 174 -14.03 -6.61 2.14
CA ARG A 174 -15.49 -6.53 2.19
C ARG A 174 -15.93 -5.07 2.16
N LEU A 175 -16.96 -4.77 1.37
CA LEU A 175 -17.69 -3.51 1.51
C LEU A 175 -18.55 -3.59 2.77
N THR A 176 -18.31 -2.70 3.73
CA THR A 176 -18.94 -2.71 5.06
C THR A 176 -19.48 -1.34 5.42
N TRP A 177 -20.52 -1.31 6.25
CA TRP A 177 -20.91 -0.14 7.01
C TRP A 177 -20.14 -0.13 8.33
N GLN A 178 -19.31 0.88 8.55
CA GLN A 178 -18.81 1.22 9.89
C GLN A 178 -19.94 1.95 10.63
N VAL A 179 -20.29 1.48 11.83
CA VAL A 179 -21.33 2.05 12.70
C VAL A 179 -20.75 2.22 14.09
N GLU A 180 -20.67 3.46 14.57
CA GLU A 180 -20.31 3.75 15.96
C GLU A 180 -21.57 3.87 16.81
N ILE A 181 -21.67 3.08 17.89
CA ILE A 181 -22.89 2.99 18.69
C ILE A 181 -22.56 2.86 20.18
N ALA A 182 -23.14 3.76 20.97
CA ALA A 182 -23.07 3.77 22.43
C ALA A 182 -24.45 3.43 23.01
N PRO A 183 -24.75 2.17 23.37
CA PRO A 183 -25.96 1.81 24.09
C PRO A 183 -26.11 2.58 25.42
N ARG A 184 -27.22 2.43 26.15
CA ARG A 184 -27.35 3.04 27.49
C ARG A 184 -26.45 2.37 28.54
N SER A 185 -26.20 1.07 28.43
CA SER A 185 -25.16 0.35 29.20
C SER A 185 -23.78 0.95 28.95
N HIS A 186 -22.83 0.76 29.85
CA HIS A 186 -21.47 1.34 29.78
C HIS A 186 -20.68 1.09 28.48
N GLU A 187 -21.12 0.21 27.60
CA GLU A 187 -20.42 -0.17 26.37
C GLU A 187 -20.38 0.97 25.32
N LEU A 188 -19.34 0.94 24.47
CA LEU A 188 -19.15 1.81 23.30
C LEU A 188 -18.49 0.97 22.19
N TRP A 189 -19.14 0.85 21.04
CA TRP A 189 -18.70 -0.07 19.99
C TRP A 189 -18.52 0.60 18.64
N LEU A 190 -17.49 0.17 17.93
CA LEU A 190 -17.38 0.33 16.49
C LEU A 190 -17.70 -1.00 15.81
N VAL A 191 -18.82 -1.05 15.08
CA VAL A 191 -19.35 -2.29 14.46
C VAL A 191 -19.23 -2.19 12.94
N TYR A 192 -18.68 -3.22 12.33
CA TYR A 192 -18.55 -3.35 10.88
C TYR A 192 -19.58 -4.35 10.35
N VAL A 193 -20.58 -3.83 9.64
CA VAL A 193 -21.68 -4.63 9.09
C VAL A 193 -21.49 -4.81 7.59
N ASP A 194 -21.43 -6.05 7.11
CA ASP A 194 -21.32 -6.36 5.68
C ASP A 194 -22.46 -5.69 4.90
N ALA A 195 -22.10 -4.86 3.91
CA ALA A 195 -23.06 -4.00 3.21
C ALA A 195 -23.98 -4.76 2.25
N LEU A 196 -23.72 -6.05 1.99
CA LEU A 196 -24.49 -6.92 1.11
C LEU A 196 -25.42 -7.85 1.87
N THR A 197 -25.00 -8.34 3.04
CA THR A 197 -25.66 -9.41 3.79
C THR A 197 -26.22 -8.94 5.14
N GLY A 198 -25.64 -7.90 5.74
CA GLY A 198 -25.96 -7.44 7.08
C GLY A 198 -25.33 -8.27 8.21
N ALA A 199 -24.41 -9.18 7.89
CA ALA A 199 -23.62 -9.91 8.87
C ALA A 199 -22.63 -8.97 9.58
N GLU A 200 -22.32 -9.24 10.85
CA GLU A 200 -21.20 -8.59 11.53
C GLU A 200 -19.90 -9.18 10.98
N VAL A 201 -19.04 -8.33 10.42
CA VAL A 201 -17.70 -8.70 9.93
C VAL A 201 -16.69 -8.63 11.06
N ALA A 202 -16.77 -7.56 11.85
CA ALA A 202 -15.94 -7.29 13.01
C ALA A 202 -16.65 -6.29 13.92
N ARG A 203 -16.18 -6.22 15.17
CA ARG A 203 -16.49 -5.12 16.08
C ARG A 203 -15.28 -4.84 16.95
N GLN A 204 -15.18 -3.61 17.42
CA GLN A 204 -14.12 -3.12 18.29
C GLN A 204 -14.75 -2.44 19.50
N ASP A 205 -14.24 -2.78 20.68
CA ASP A 205 -14.62 -2.13 21.94
C ASP A 205 -13.82 -0.85 22.07
N LEU A 206 -14.50 0.28 22.21
CA LEU A 206 -13.85 1.57 22.44
C LEU A 206 -13.85 1.95 23.93
N MET A 207 -14.42 1.11 24.79
CA MET A 207 -14.27 1.21 26.26
C MET A 207 -12.97 0.54 26.67
N VAL A 208 -11.94 1.34 26.91
CA VAL A 208 -10.69 0.81 27.46
C VAL A 208 -10.90 0.56 28.96
N ALA A 209 -10.53 -0.64 29.40
CA ALA A 209 -10.82 -1.16 30.73
C ALA A 209 -9.54 -1.49 31.45
N ASP A 210 -9.37 -1.00 32.67
CA ASP A 210 -8.27 -1.41 33.52
C ASP A 210 -8.68 -2.49 34.53
N ALA A 211 -8.67 -3.75 34.10
CA ALA A 211 -9.04 -4.86 34.97
C ALA A 211 -8.08 -5.01 36.17
N PHE A 212 -8.43 -4.41 37.32
CA PHE A 212 -7.58 -4.40 38.50
C PHE A 212 -7.87 -5.58 39.46
N GLY A 213 -7.22 -6.73 39.22
CA GLY A 213 -7.24 -7.89 40.13
C GLY A 213 -6.16 -8.93 39.82
N PRO A 214 -5.77 -9.82 40.76
CA PRO A 214 -4.85 -10.91 40.45
C PRO A 214 -5.45 -11.81 39.36
N ALA A 215 -4.60 -12.32 38.47
CA ALA A 215 -4.88 -12.97 37.17
C ALA A 215 -5.84 -14.20 37.12
N ASN A 216 -6.71 -14.40 38.12
CA ASN A 216 -7.71 -15.46 38.16
C ASN A 216 -9.15 -14.95 38.44
N ALA A 217 -9.44 -13.66 38.26
CA ALA A 217 -10.79 -13.13 38.41
C ALA A 217 -11.55 -13.08 37.07
N GLU A 218 -11.83 -14.26 36.50
CA GLU A 218 -13.19 -14.45 35.96
C GLU A 218 -14.16 -14.30 37.14
N PRO A 219 -15.39 -13.78 36.94
CA PRO A 219 -16.18 -13.26 38.03
C PRO A 219 -16.39 -14.31 39.14
N THR A 220 -16.05 -13.91 40.37
CA THR A 220 -16.47 -14.41 41.69
C THR A 220 -15.48 -15.21 42.59
N THR A 221 -15.38 -14.71 43.84
CA THR A 221 -15.17 -15.38 45.17
C THR A 221 -13.82 -15.32 45.92
N HIS A 222 -13.76 -14.40 46.91
CA HIS A 222 -13.51 -14.54 48.38
C HIS A 222 -12.16 -15.03 49.01
N THR A 223 -11.64 -14.19 49.95
CA THR A 223 -11.23 -14.41 51.38
C THR A 223 -9.75 -14.31 51.90
N GLU A 224 -9.56 -13.30 52.80
CA GLU A 224 -8.86 -13.15 54.12
C GLU A 224 -7.31 -13.06 54.34
N ALA A 225 -6.84 -11.80 54.42
CA ALA A 225 -6.08 -11.04 55.47
C ALA A 225 -5.03 -11.67 56.44
N ARG A 226 -3.92 -10.92 56.71
CA ARG A 226 -3.57 -10.29 58.03
C ARG A 226 -2.22 -9.48 58.05
N PRO A 227 -2.02 -8.53 59.01
CA PRO A 227 -1.21 -7.31 58.85
C PRO A 227 0.04 -7.19 59.75
N VAL A 228 0.97 -6.26 59.44
CA VAL A 228 1.98 -5.73 60.39
C VAL A 228 2.25 -4.23 60.16
N SER A 229 2.31 -3.48 61.26
CA SER A 229 2.39 -2.02 61.40
C SER A 229 3.81 -1.46 61.58
N VAL A 230 4.12 -0.27 61.05
CA VAL A 230 5.09 0.66 61.67
C VAL A 230 4.78 2.15 61.35
N ALA A 231 5.21 3.02 62.27
CA ALA A 231 4.72 4.38 62.56
C ALA A 231 5.45 5.51 61.79
N PRO A 232 4.92 6.76 61.81
CA PRO A 232 5.10 7.78 60.75
C PRO A 232 6.27 8.75 60.97
N VAL A 233 6.73 9.37 59.88
CA VAL A 233 7.60 10.56 59.88
C VAL A 233 6.94 11.64 59.03
N GLN A 234 6.82 12.86 59.58
CA GLN A 234 6.13 14.00 58.97
C GLN A 234 6.81 14.50 57.68
N ALA A 235 6.02 14.68 56.62
CA ALA A 235 6.39 15.35 55.38
C ALA A 235 6.25 16.89 55.49
N PRO A 236 7.16 17.68 54.89
CA PRO A 236 6.98 19.11 54.66
C PRO A 236 6.08 19.37 53.43
N THR A 237 5.34 20.49 53.47
CA THR A 237 4.34 20.92 52.48
C THR A 237 4.94 21.30 51.12
N ALA A 238 4.43 20.71 50.04
CA ALA A 238 4.71 21.09 48.65
C ALA A 238 3.99 22.40 48.25
N PRO A 239 4.60 23.27 47.41
CA PRO A 239 3.92 24.40 46.80
C PRO A 239 2.99 23.95 45.66
N ALA A 240 1.82 24.60 45.56
CA ALA A 240 0.80 24.32 44.54
C ALA A 240 1.24 24.80 43.13
N LEU A 241 0.80 24.08 42.09
CA LEU A 241 0.76 24.56 40.71
C LEU A 241 0.11 25.97 40.68
N VAL A 242 0.63 26.90 39.87
CA VAL A 242 0.11 28.28 39.81
C VAL A 242 -0.53 28.55 38.43
N PRO A 243 -1.84 28.29 38.26
CA PRO A 243 -2.59 28.67 37.06
C PRO A 243 -2.65 30.19 36.87
N TYR A 244 -2.88 30.64 35.63
CA TYR A 244 -3.21 32.03 35.33
C TYR A 244 -4.67 32.33 35.77
N ALA A 245 -4.84 32.51 37.08
CA ALA A 245 -6.13 32.55 37.76
C ALA A 245 -7.11 33.64 37.26
N LEU A 246 -8.32 33.24 36.86
CA LEU A 246 -9.44 34.16 36.58
C LEU A 246 -10.09 34.76 37.85
N GLY A 247 -9.76 34.25 39.04
CA GLY A 247 -10.38 34.64 40.31
C GLY A 247 -11.86 34.23 40.36
N GLY A 248 -12.17 33.08 40.94
CA GLY A 248 -13.45 32.42 40.68
C GLY A 248 -13.82 31.28 41.64
N PRO A 249 -14.47 30.21 41.16
CA PRO A 249 -14.94 29.06 41.94
C PRO A 249 -13.93 28.51 42.94
N THR A 250 -14.43 27.84 43.98
CA THR A 250 -13.60 27.25 45.02
C THR A 250 -13.95 25.76 45.22
N TYR A 251 -12.93 24.90 45.28
CA TYR A 251 -13.08 23.44 45.37
C TYR A 251 -12.26 22.87 46.52
N ARG A 252 -12.84 21.98 47.34
CA ARG A 252 -12.09 21.19 48.34
C ARG A 252 -11.71 19.82 47.78
N VAL A 253 -10.44 19.66 47.40
CA VAL A 253 -9.95 18.54 46.57
C VAL A 253 -8.52 18.13 46.95
N TYR A 254 -8.01 17.06 46.34
CA TYR A 254 -6.58 16.74 46.30
C TYR A 254 -5.96 17.39 45.05
N PRO A 255 -5.30 18.55 45.16
CA PRO A 255 -4.67 19.18 44.00
C PRO A 255 -3.42 18.41 43.57
N LEU A 256 -3.20 18.31 42.25
CA LEU A 256 -1.91 17.85 41.71
C LEU A 256 -0.75 18.66 42.32
N PRO A 257 0.40 18.02 42.61
CA PRO A 257 0.77 16.64 42.26
C PRO A 257 0.33 15.56 43.28
N ILE A 258 -0.54 15.86 44.26
CA ILE A 258 -0.97 14.84 45.23
C ILE A 258 -1.70 13.71 44.50
N GLU A 259 -1.07 12.55 44.42
CA GLU A 259 -1.59 11.38 43.69
C GLU A 259 -2.91 10.88 44.29
N SER A 260 -2.98 10.71 45.61
CA SER A 260 -4.17 10.14 46.26
C SER A 260 -4.16 10.39 47.78
N PRO A 261 -5.23 10.05 48.53
CA PRO A 261 -5.34 10.39 49.95
C PRO A 261 -4.23 9.82 50.86
N ASN A 262 -3.59 8.70 50.50
CA ASN A 262 -2.45 8.15 51.25
C ASN A 262 -1.13 8.90 50.98
N HIS A 263 -1.05 9.70 49.91
CA HIS A 263 0.07 10.59 49.58
C HIS A 263 -0.09 11.99 50.19
N ALA A 264 -1.31 12.36 50.60
CA ALA A 264 -1.57 13.66 51.23
C ALA A 264 -0.98 13.77 52.65
N ALA A 265 -0.39 14.92 52.97
CA ALA A 265 -0.02 15.24 54.34
C ALA A 265 -1.26 15.36 55.23
N THR A 266 -1.24 14.76 56.43
CA THR A 266 -2.34 14.84 57.40
C THR A 266 -2.35 16.19 58.15
N VAL A 267 -2.63 17.27 57.42
CA VAL A 267 -2.87 18.62 57.95
C VAL A 267 -4.37 18.93 57.97
N PRO A 268 -4.93 19.70 58.94
CA PRO A 268 -6.36 20.00 58.98
C PRO A 268 -6.91 20.63 57.67
N PRO A 269 -8.07 20.20 57.15
CA PRO A 269 -8.94 19.13 57.66
C PRO A 269 -8.29 17.74 57.60
N THR A 270 -8.59 16.87 58.56
CA THR A 270 -7.90 15.58 58.76
C THR A 270 -7.96 14.60 57.58
N ASP A 271 -8.73 14.93 56.53
CA ASP A 271 -8.78 14.20 55.26
C ASP A 271 -7.64 14.58 54.29
N GLY A 272 -6.85 15.63 54.57
CA GLY A 272 -5.69 16.03 53.77
C GLY A 272 -6.01 16.84 52.51
N ARG A 273 -7.28 17.19 52.25
CA ARG A 273 -7.68 17.99 51.08
C ARG A 273 -7.39 19.48 51.27
N SER A 274 -7.10 20.16 50.17
CA SER A 274 -6.92 21.61 50.11
C SER A 274 -8.13 22.31 49.53
N LEU A 275 -8.43 23.51 50.03
CA LEU A 275 -9.43 24.39 49.43
C LEU A 275 -8.72 25.30 48.42
N VAL A 276 -8.94 25.07 47.12
CA VAL A 276 -8.27 25.77 46.03
C VAL A 276 -9.25 26.67 45.28
N SER A 277 -8.76 27.77 44.71
CA SER A 277 -9.57 28.76 43.99
C SER A 277 -8.76 29.39 42.86
N GLY A 278 -9.44 29.80 41.78
CA GLY A 278 -8.78 30.44 40.63
C GLY A 278 -7.80 29.50 39.94
N VAL A 279 -8.17 28.22 39.83
CA VAL A 279 -7.34 27.16 39.26
C VAL A 279 -7.56 26.97 37.75
N GLU A 280 -8.59 27.60 37.21
CA GLU A 280 -8.99 27.56 35.80
C GLU A 280 -7.94 28.26 34.93
N ASP A 281 -7.51 27.64 33.83
CA ASP A 281 -6.60 28.26 32.87
C ASP A 281 -7.35 29.16 31.88
N ALA A 282 -6.95 30.42 31.78
CA ALA A 282 -7.62 31.40 30.94
C ALA A 282 -7.46 31.15 29.43
N THR A 283 -6.54 30.28 29.01
CA THR A 283 -6.31 29.94 27.60
C THR A 283 -7.12 28.70 27.20
N ALA A 284 -7.05 27.65 28.01
CA ALA A 284 -7.77 26.39 27.76
C ALA A 284 -9.26 26.47 28.10
N SER A 285 -9.60 27.23 29.16
CA SER A 285 -10.95 27.41 29.68
C SER A 285 -11.29 28.91 29.83
N PRO A 286 -11.41 29.66 28.71
CA PRO A 286 -11.52 31.13 28.72
C PRO A 286 -12.75 31.70 29.43
N PHE A 287 -13.78 30.87 29.65
CA PHE A 287 -15.01 31.23 30.37
C PHE A 287 -15.15 30.54 31.74
N GLY A 288 -14.09 29.85 32.20
CA GLY A 288 -14.11 29.02 33.40
C GLY A 288 -14.73 27.63 33.15
N TRP A 289 -14.80 26.80 34.18
CA TRP A 289 -15.22 25.39 34.06
C TRP A 289 -16.73 25.18 34.14
N HIS A 290 -17.53 26.23 34.31
CA HIS A 290 -19.00 26.17 34.54
C HIS A 290 -19.82 26.82 33.43
N ASP A 291 -19.26 26.83 32.22
CA ASP A 291 -19.80 27.50 31.04
C ASP A 291 -19.64 26.61 29.81
N THR A 292 -20.64 26.58 28.93
CA THR A 292 -20.63 25.88 27.63
C THR A 292 -21.04 26.79 26.47
N ASP A 293 -21.69 27.93 26.73
CA ASP A 293 -22.21 28.80 25.67
C ASP A 293 -21.23 29.91 25.24
N GLY A 294 -20.12 30.09 25.96
CA GLY A 294 -19.13 31.13 25.70
C GLY A 294 -19.62 32.53 26.07
N ALA A 295 -20.67 32.63 26.90
CA ALA A 295 -21.11 33.89 27.46
C ALA A 295 -20.33 34.21 28.74
N ALA A 296 -20.23 35.50 29.06
CA ALA A 296 -19.54 35.90 30.27
C ALA A 296 -20.35 35.50 31.52
N GLY A 297 -19.79 34.56 32.29
CA GLY A 297 -20.26 34.13 33.60
C GLY A 297 -20.93 32.76 33.55
N ALA A 298 -20.74 31.98 34.62
CA ALA A 298 -21.21 30.60 34.70
C ALA A 298 -22.73 30.47 34.48
N GLU A 299 -23.11 29.59 33.57
CA GLU A 299 -24.50 29.17 33.37
C GLU A 299 -24.89 28.03 34.31
N PHE A 300 -23.91 27.21 34.73
CA PHE A 300 -24.07 26.14 35.68
C PHE A 300 -23.58 26.55 37.07
N THR A 301 -24.29 26.12 38.10
CA THR A 301 -23.78 26.15 39.49
C THR A 301 -23.38 24.78 40.00
N THR A 302 -23.51 23.77 39.15
CA THR A 302 -23.20 22.36 39.41
C THR A 302 -21.89 21.97 38.75
N THR A 303 -21.35 20.78 39.03
CA THR A 303 -20.15 20.20 38.39
C THR A 303 -20.35 19.88 36.89
N GLN A 304 -20.59 20.91 36.08
CA GLN A 304 -20.87 20.83 34.65
C GLN A 304 -20.35 22.09 33.94
N GLY A 305 -19.67 21.91 32.82
CA GLY A 305 -19.31 22.98 31.90
C GLY A 305 -18.62 22.45 30.64
N ASN A 306 -17.77 23.28 30.03
CA ASN A 306 -17.25 23.03 28.68
C ASN A 306 -16.49 21.72 28.53
N ASN A 307 -15.71 21.35 29.54
CA ASN A 307 -14.73 20.28 29.44
C ASN A 307 -15.29 18.94 29.94
N VAL A 308 -16.16 19.01 30.96
CA VAL A 308 -16.69 17.83 31.65
C VAL A 308 -18.06 18.12 32.29
N HIS A 309 -18.92 17.11 32.27
CA HIS A 309 -20.10 17.00 33.13
C HIS A 309 -19.90 15.83 34.09
N ALA A 310 -19.64 16.13 35.36
CA ALA A 310 -19.42 15.12 36.39
C ALA A 310 -20.67 14.90 37.25
N TYR A 311 -21.00 13.64 37.52
CA TYR A 311 -22.17 13.24 38.28
C TYR A 311 -22.08 11.82 38.85
N LEU A 312 -22.98 11.48 39.77
CA LEU A 312 -23.17 10.10 40.26
C LEU A 312 -23.99 9.26 39.28
N ASP A 313 -23.50 8.05 39.01
CA ASP A 313 -24.19 7.01 38.25
C ASP A 313 -24.05 5.65 38.97
N GLN A 314 -24.53 5.60 40.21
CA GLN A 314 -24.42 4.38 41.03
C GLN A 314 -25.27 3.24 40.46
N ASN A 315 -26.31 3.57 39.70
CA ASN A 315 -27.23 2.61 39.12
C ASN A 315 -26.76 2.03 37.76
N GLY A 316 -25.80 2.69 37.10
CA GLY A 316 -25.16 2.25 35.86
C GLY A 316 -26.02 2.34 34.60
N ASP A 317 -26.95 3.30 34.53
CA ASP A 317 -27.82 3.53 33.37
C ASP A 317 -27.32 4.59 32.39
N GLY A 318 -26.15 5.17 32.68
CA GLY A 318 -25.51 6.19 31.86
C GLY A 318 -26.16 7.56 31.98
N ALA A 319 -26.92 7.80 33.05
CA ALA A 319 -27.56 9.07 33.32
C ALA A 319 -27.32 9.52 34.78
N PRO A 320 -27.37 10.84 35.05
CA PRO A 320 -27.29 11.36 36.40
C PRO A 320 -28.37 10.78 37.33
N ASP A 321 -27.97 10.22 38.47
CA ASP A 321 -28.88 9.66 39.49
C ASP A 321 -30.01 10.61 39.94
N ALA A 322 -31.21 10.06 40.16
CA ALA A 322 -32.37 10.87 40.53
C ALA A 322 -32.26 11.43 41.97
N GLY A 323 -32.15 12.75 42.12
CA GLY A 323 -32.39 13.42 43.40
C GLY A 323 -31.32 14.42 43.86
N THR A 324 -30.06 14.27 43.43
CA THR A 324 -28.94 15.24 43.55
C THR A 324 -27.67 14.66 42.89
N PRO A 325 -27.59 14.55 41.54
CA PRO A 325 -26.50 13.78 40.93
C PRO A 325 -25.22 14.56 40.66
N SER A 326 -25.33 15.86 40.40
CA SER A 326 -24.20 16.79 40.28
C SER A 326 -24.22 17.75 41.46
N PRO A 327 -23.16 17.83 42.28
CA PRO A 327 -23.08 18.76 43.40
C PRO A 327 -23.27 20.21 42.96
N ASP A 328 -24.01 20.99 43.74
CA ASP A 328 -24.31 22.41 43.48
C ASP A 328 -23.51 23.30 44.45
N GLY A 329 -22.62 24.13 43.91
CA GLY A 329 -21.82 25.12 44.65
C GLY A 329 -22.57 26.44 44.91
N GLY A 330 -23.82 26.54 44.44
CA GLY A 330 -24.66 27.73 44.51
C GLY A 330 -24.10 28.89 43.68
N ALA A 331 -24.71 30.07 43.84
CA ALA A 331 -24.31 31.28 43.09
C ALA A 331 -22.87 31.76 43.36
N GLY A 332 -22.21 31.24 44.40
CA GLY A 332 -20.81 31.53 44.71
C GLY A 332 -19.83 30.48 44.18
N LEU A 333 -20.31 29.39 43.59
CA LEU A 333 -19.51 28.27 43.06
C LEU A 333 -18.53 27.73 44.13
N VAL A 334 -19.05 27.46 45.33
CA VAL A 334 -18.28 26.95 46.48
C VAL A 334 -18.57 25.48 46.69
N PHE A 335 -17.67 24.62 46.22
CA PHE A 335 -17.74 23.16 46.32
C PHE A 335 -16.89 22.67 47.50
N ASP A 336 -17.34 23.02 48.71
CA ASP A 336 -16.70 22.66 49.99
C ASP A 336 -17.55 21.61 50.72
N PHE A 337 -17.43 20.35 50.28
CA PHE A 337 -18.20 19.23 50.85
C PHE A 337 -17.37 18.39 51.85
N PRO A 338 -18.00 17.87 52.92
CA PRO A 338 -17.31 17.06 53.92
C PRO A 338 -16.88 15.69 53.36
N LEU A 339 -15.78 15.15 53.90
CA LEU A 339 -15.27 13.82 53.59
C LEU A 339 -14.79 13.17 54.90
N ASP A 340 -15.16 11.92 55.11
CA ASP A 340 -14.75 11.11 56.26
C ASP A 340 -14.51 9.66 55.80
N PHE A 341 -13.23 9.30 55.61
CA PHE A 341 -12.85 7.94 55.19
C PHE A 341 -13.14 6.85 56.23
N THR A 342 -13.69 7.18 57.40
CA THR A 342 -14.21 6.17 58.33
C THR A 342 -15.63 5.71 57.97
N MET A 343 -16.27 6.39 57.02
CA MET A 343 -17.61 6.08 56.49
C MET A 343 -17.50 5.40 55.11
N GLU A 344 -18.58 4.73 54.68
CA GLU A 344 -18.68 4.21 53.32
C GLU A 344 -18.80 5.34 52.27
N PRO A 345 -18.39 5.12 51.01
CA PRO A 345 -18.44 6.12 49.94
C PRO A 345 -19.77 6.85 49.73
N SER A 346 -20.90 6.15 49.95
CA SER A 346 -22.25 6.75 49.93
C SER A 346 -22.46 7.89 50.94
N ALA A 347 -21.56 8.09 51.91
CA ALA A 347 -21.64 9.17 52.88
C ALA A 347 -20.98 10.49 52.42
N TYR A 348 -20.22 10.47 51.32
CA TYR A 348 -19.43 11.62 50.85
C TYR A 348 -19.45 11.80 49.33
N GLU A 349 -20.51 11.35 48.67
CA GLU A 349 -20.71 11.41 47.23
C GLU A 349 -20.44 12.81 46.62
N PRO A 350 -20.88 13.95 47.22
CA PRO A 350 -20.58 15.25 46.64
C PRO A 350 -19.10 15.63 46.64
N ALA A 351 -18.32 15.11 47.60
CA ALA A 351 -16.88 15.32 47.64
C ALA A 351 -16.16 14.51 46.54
N SER A 352 -16.64 13.30 46.24
CA SER A 352 -16.12 12.45 45.17
C SER A 352 -16.35 13.10 43.80
N VAL A 353 -17.60 13.43 43.46
CA VAL A 353 -17.92 14.08 42.17
C VAL A 353 -17.17 15.43 42.00
N THR A 354 -17.02 16.21 43.07
CA THR A 354 -16.26 17.46 43.03
C THR A 354 -14.77 17.22 42.71
N ASN A 355 -14.18 16.17 43.26
CA ASN A 355 -12.78 15.82 43.01
C ASN A 355 -12.58 15.33 41.57
N LEU A 356 -13.49 14.48 41.07
CA LEU A 356 -13.48 14.01 39.68
C LEU A 356 -13.62 15.18 38.68
N PHE A 357 -14.57 16.09 38.94
CA PHE A 357 -14.77 17.31 38.14
C PHE A 357 -13.51 18.16 38.11
N TYR A 358 -12.89 18.39 39.27
CA TYR A 358 -11.66 19.17 39.37
C TYR A 358 -10.51 18.52 38.57
N LEU A 359 -10.29 17.22 38.73
CA LEU A 359 -9.19 16.52 38.06
C LEU A 359 -9.36 16.51 36.53
N ASN A 360 -10.55 16.21 36.03
CA ASN A 360 -10.82 16.26 34.58
C ASN A 360 -10.51 17.63 33.98
N ASN A 361 -10.96 18.72 34.63
CA ASN A 361 -10.69 20.06 34.14
C ASN A 361 -9.21 20.46 34.24
N VAL A 362 -8.52 20.10 35.34
CA VAL A 362 -7.08 20.39 35.49
C VAL A 362 -6.26 19.64 34.44
N ILE A 363 -6.59 18.38 34.18
CA ILE A 363 -5.89 17.57 33.19
C ILE A 363 -6.15 18.16 31.80
N HIS A 364 -7.40 18.46 31.45
CA HIS A 364 -7.75 19.18 30.22
C HIS A 364 -6.91 20.46 30.05
N ASP A 365 -6.95 21.36 31.03
CA ASP A 365 -6.30 22.67 30.95
C ASP A 365 -4.78 22.56 30.81
N LEU A 366 -4.18 21.55 31.45
CA LEU A 366 -2.75 21.27 31.38
C LEU A 366 -2.36 20.72 30.01
N VAL A 367 -3.00 19.65 29.52
CA VAL A 367 -2.61 19.01 28.25
C VAL A 367 -2.95 19.87 27.04
N TYR A 368 -3.91 20.80 27.17
CA TYR A 368 -4.15 21.85 26.21
C TYR A 368 -2.91 22.71 25.95
N GLN A 369 -2.10 23.02 26.98
CA GLN A 369 -0.85 23.78 26.81
C GLN A 369 0.19 23.02 25.99
N TYR A 370 0.14 21.70 26.02
CA TYR A 370 1.03 20.80 25.28
C TYR A 370 0.49 20.43 23.89
N GLY A 371 -0.69 20.96 23.53
CA GLY A 371 -1.23 20.89 22.18
C GLY A 371 -2.30 19.83 21.98
N PHE A 372 -2.91 19.28 23.04
CA PHE A 372 -4.22 18.63 22.91
C PHE A 372 -5.33 19.69 22.96
N ASP A 373 -5.47 20.41 21.85
CA ASP A 373 -6.41 21.51 21.65
C ASP A 373 -7.58 21.10 20.74
N GLU A 374 -8.46 22.05 20.44
CA GLU A 374 -9.70 21.79 19.69
C GLU A 374 -9.43 21.23 18.30
N ALA A 375 -8.41 21.73 17.60
CA ALA A 375 -8.12 21.27 16.25
C ALA A 375 -7.58 19.82 16.24
N SER A 376 -6.95 19.41 17.34
CA SER A 376 -6.49 18.04 17.57
C SER A 376 -7.52 17.13 18.25
N GLY A 377 -8.78 17.58 18.37
CA GLY A 377 -9.88 16.79 18.91
C GLY A 377 -9.83 16.61 20.43
N ASN A 378 -9.60 17.69 21.18
CA ASN A 378 -9.82 17.69 22.62
C ASN A 378 -11.30 17.56 22.98
N PHE A 379 -11.61 17.47 24.27
CA PHE A 379 -12.97 17.24 24.76
C PHE A 379 -13.62 18.55 25.22
N GLN A 380 -14.44 19.16 24.36
CA GLN A 380 -15.12 20.42 24.65
C GLN A 380 -16.54 20.49 24.08
N GLU A 381 -17.50 20.92 24.88
CA GLU A 381 -18.87 21.18 24.41
C GLU A 381 -18.87 22.28 23.33
N ASN A 382 -18.03 23.29 23.50
CA ASN A 382 -17.90 24.43 22.60
C ASN A 382 -16.42 24.76 22.35
N ASN A 383 -16.03 24.67 21.08
CA ASN A 383 -14.66 24.92 20.63
C ASN A 383 -14.40 26.41 20.33
N TYR A 384 -15.36 27.30 20.58
CA TYR A 384 -15.21 28.75 20.40
C TYR A 384 -14.72 29.21 19.00
N GLY A 385 -14.90 28.38 17.97
CA GLY A 385 -14.44 28.62 16.60
C GLY A 385 -12.96 28.32 16.35
N ASN A 386 -12.31 27.58 17.25
CA ASN A 386 -10.88 27.29 17.24
C ASN A 386 -10.47 26.05 16.41
N GLY A 387 -11.43 25.35 15.80
CA GLY A 387 -11.20 24.11 15.03
C GLY A 387 -11.90 22.91 15.68
N GLY A 388 -11.70 21.73 15.08
CA GLY A 388 -12.29 20.47 15.54
C GLY A 388 -13.83 20.41 15.53
N LEU A 389 -14.37 19.33 16.07
CA LEU A 389 -15.79 19.12 16.29
C LEU A 389 -16.08 19.14 17.79
N GLY A 390 -16.79 20.17 18.26
CA GLY A 390 -17.23 20.24 19.66
C GLY A 390 -18.47 19.39 19.92
N SER A 391 -19.15 19.66 21.04
CA SER A 391 -20.24 18.84 21.61
C SER A 391 -19.76 17.50 22.17
N ASP A 392 -18.53 17.48 22.70
CA ASP A 392 -17.87 16.25 23.16
C ASP A 392 -17.12 16.40 24.49
N HIS A 393 -17.65 17.21 25.40
CA HIS A 393 -17.21 17.22 26.79
C HIS A 393 -17.27 15.80 27.42
N VAL A 394 -16.41 15.53 28.39
CA VAL A 394 -16.35 14.23 29.08
C VAL A 394 -17.54 14.04 30.01
N PHE A 395 -18.19 12.88 29.96
CA PHE A 395 -19.09 12.44 31.04
C PHE A 395 -18.27 11.76 32.14
N GLY A 396 -18.05 12.46 33.26
CA GLY A 396 -17.35 11.94 34.42
C GLY A 396 -18.30 11.27 35.42
N ARG A 397 -18.33 9.94 35.44
CA ARG A 397 -19.27 9.15 36.26
C ARG A 397 -18.59 8.64 37.51
N ALA A 398 -18.88 9.31 38.62
CA ALA A 398 -18.35 8.98 39.92
C ALA A 398 -19.13 7.82 40.55
N GLN A 399 -18.42 6.97 41.29
CA GLN A 399 -18.96 5.78 41.97
C GLN A 399 -19.87 4.92 41.05
N GLU A 400 -19.46 4.78 39.79
CA GLU A 400 -20.19 4.10 38.73
C GLU A 400 -20.60 2.68 39.15
N SER A 401 -21.85 2.30 38.85
CA SER A 401 -22.39 0.96 39.06
C SER A 401 -22.34 0.48 40.53
N ALA A 402 -22.19 1.39 41.50
CA ALA A 402 -22.05 1.06 42.90
C ALA A 402 -23.22 0.23 43.47
N ASP A 403 -24.45 0.52 43.05
CA ASP A 403 -25.70 -0.14 43.50
C ASP A 403 -25.91 -1.53 42.88
N ILE A 404 -25.30 -1.77 41.73
CA ILE A 404 -25.40 -3.03 40.99
C ILE A 404 -24.14 -3.91 41.12
N GLY A 405 -23.17 -3.45 41.90
CA GLY A 405 -22.01 -4.23 42.34
C GLY A 405 -20.75 -4.09 41.50
N GLY A 406 -20.67 -3.11 40.58
CA GLY A 406 -19.43 -2.80 39.85
C GLY A 406 -18.34 -2.34 40.82
N ARG A 407 -17.16 -2.97 40.82
CA ARG A 407 -16.02 -2.63 41.68
C ARG A 407 -14.68 -2.90 40.99
N ASN A 408 -13.62 -2.27 41.51
CA ASN A 408 -12.20 -2.54 41.23
C ASN A 408 -11.82 -2.39 39.74
N ASN A 409 -12.32 -1.35 39.10
CA ASN A 409 -12.01 -1.01 37.71
C ASN A 409 -12.19 0.50 37.50
N ALA A 410 -11.70 1.00 36.38
CA ALA A 410 -12.06 2.28 35.80
C ALA A 410 -12.00 2.13 34.27
N PHE A 411 -12.76 2.97 33.56
CA PHE A 411 -12.83 2.89 32.11
C PHE A 411 -12.86 4.26 31.48
N PHE A 412 -12.34 4.34 30.26
CA PHE A 412 -12.53 5.50 29.39
C PHE A 412 -12.96 5.08 28.00
N GLY A 413 -14.15 5.54 27.59
CA GLY A 413 -14.70 5.37 26.26
C GLY A 413 -14.35 6.54 25.38
N THR A 414 -13.59 6.31 24.29
CA THR A 414 -13.18 7.39 23.36
C THR A 414 -13.86 7.25 22.00
N PRO A 415 -14.98 7.94 21.75
CA PRO A 415 -15.57 8.03 20.42
C PRO A 415 -14.84 9.06 19.53
N SER A 416 -15.12 9.03 18.23
CA SER A 416 -14.60 10.03 17.28
C SER A 416 -14.92 11.48 17.69
N ASP A 417 -14.10 12.43 17.23
CA ASP A 417 -14.27 13.87 17.50
C ASP A 417 -15.72 14.36 17.29
N GLY A 418 -16.23 15.14 18.24
CA GLY A 418 -17.61 15.62 18.25
C GLY A 418 -18.65 14.67 18.85
N LEU A 419 -18.23 13.58 19.48
CA LEU A 419 -19.07 12.69 20.29
C LEU A 419 -18.53 12.59 21.71
N ASN A 420 -19.41 12.62 22.72
CA ASN A 420 -19.00 12.66 24.12
C ASN A 420 -18.29 11.36 24.57
N PRO A 421 -17.06 11.44 25.11
CA PRO A 421 -16.41 10.34 25.80
C PRO A 421 -17.00 10.10 27.20
N ASP A 422 -16.78 8.90 27.72
CA ASP A 422 -17.29 8.45 29.01
C ASP A 422 -16.14 8.01 29.92
N MET A 423 -15.96 8.66 31.08
CA MET A 423 -15.03 8.22 32.13
C MET A 423 -15.83 7.59 33.28
N LEU A 424 -15.58 6.31 33.56
CA LEU A 424 -16.31 5.52 34.55
C LEU A 424 -15.38 5.20 35.72
N MET A 425 -15.65 5.79 36.88
CA MET A 425 -14.84 5.60 38.09
C MET A 425 -15.59 4.70 39.08
N LEU A 426 -15.08 3.50 39.34
CA LEU A 426 -15.74 2.55 40.25
C LEU A 426 -15.16 2.63 41.66
N LEU A 427 -15.95 2.13 42.62
CA LEU A 427 -15.51 1.88 43.99
C LEU A 427 -14.61 0.63 44.09
N TRP A 428 -13.85 0.53 45.17
CA TRP A 428 -12.86 -0.54 45.38
C TRP A 428 -13.05 -1.24 46.72
N ASN A 429 -13.23 -2.56 46.68
CA ASN A 429 -13.56 -3.37 47.86
C ASN A 429 -12.35 -4.04 48.52
N THR A 430 -11.16 -3.47 48.31
CA THR A 430 -9.89 -3.93 48.88
C THR A 430 -9.74 -3.57 50.38
N SER A 431 -10.61 -2.70 50.89
CA SER A 431 -10.75 -2.37 52.30
C SER A 431 -12.22 -2.28 52.75
N SER A 432 -12.44 -2.15 54.06
CA SER A 432 -13.73 -1.78 54.64
C SER A 432 -13.53 -0.62 55.61
N PRO A 433 -14.16 0.55 55.38
CA PRO A 433 -15.01 0.89 54.23
C PRO A 433 -14.28 0.83 52.88
N GLU A 434 -15.04 0.77 51.78
CA GLU A 434 -14.51 0.72 50.40
C GLU A 434 -13.66 1.96 50.09
N ARG A 435 -12.69 1.84 49.16
CA ARG A 435 -11.95 2.98 48.61
C ARG A 435 -12.68 3.54 47.40
N ASP A 436 -12.57 4.84 47.22
CA ASP A 436 -13.24 5.56 46.15
C ASP A 436 -12.19 6.05 45.14
N GLY A 437 -12.22 5.48 43.94
CA GLY A 437 -11.25 5.75 42.87
C GLY A 437 -11.27 7.20 42.40
N ASP A 438 -12.37 7.93 42.62
CA ASP A 438 -12.53 9.34 42.26
C ASP A 438 -11.52 10.27 42.96
N PHE A 439 -10.87 9.80 44.02
CA PHE A 439 -9.82 10.53 44.74
C PHE A 439 -8.39 10.15 44.33
N ASP A 440 -8.20 9.18 43.43
CA ASP A 440 -6.89 8.76 42.94
C ASP A 440 -6.58 9.46 41.60
N ALA A 441 -5.81 10.55 41.68
CA ALA A 441 -5.41 11.34 40.51
C ALA A 441 -4.55 10.54 39.53
N GLY A 442 -3.83 9.50 39.98
CA GLY A 442 -3.11 8.59 39.10
C GLY A 442 -4.08 7.82 38.19
N ILE A 443 -5.17 7.29 38.76
CA ILE A 443 -6.21 6.58 38.00
C ILE A 443 -6.97 7.56 37.09
N VAL A 444 -7.42 8.71 37.60
CA VAL A 444 -8.17 9.68 36.76
C VAL A 444 -7.33 10.19 35.58
N ALA A 445 -6.03 10.45 35.80
CA ALA A 445 -5.11 10.84 34.72
C ALA A 445 -4.86 9.71 33.73
N HIS A 446 -4.74 8.47 34.20
CA HIS A 446 -4.65 7.27 33.35
C HIS A 446 -5.87 7.17 32.43
N GLU A 447 -7.08 7.21 32.99
CA GLU A 447 -8.31 7.13 32.19
C GLU A 447 -8.40 8.27 31.16
N PHE A 448 -8.13 9.52 31.57
CA PHE A 448 -8.17 10.66 30.65
C PHE A 448 -7.17 10.51 29.50
N ALA A 449 -6.01 9.89 29.76
CA ALA A 449 -4.96 9.67 28.77
C ALA A 449 -5.30 8.59 27.73
N HIS A 450 -6.25 7.68 27.99
CA HIS A 450 -6.86 6.88 26.93
C HIS A 450 -7.59 7.78 25.93
N GLY A 451 -8.30 8.79 26.41
CA GLY A 451 -8.92 9.81 25.58
C GLY A 451 -7.92 10.57 24.71
N ILE A 452 -6.83 11.05 25.33
CA ILE A 452 -5.76 11.78 24.64
C ILE A 452 -5.14 10.90 23.54
N SER A 453 -4.72 9.69 23.88
CA SER A 453 -4.00 8.81 22.95
C SER A 453 -4.86 8.34 21.78
N ASN A 454 -6.13 7.99 22.01
CA ASN A 454 -7.06 7.59 20.95
C ASN A 454 -7.47 8.74 20.03
N ARG A 455 -7.58 9.98 20.54
CA ARG A 455 -7.89 11.16 19.69
C ARG A 455 -6.68 11.63 18.88
N LEU A 456 -5.46 11.54 19.43
CA LEU A 456 -4.27 12.02 18.74
C LEU A 456 -3.71 11.03 17.71
N THR A 457 -3.78 9.72 18.00
CA THR A 457 -3.20 8.68 17.14
C THR A 457 -4.04 8.46 15.88
N GLY A 458 -3.44 8.65 14.70
CA GLY A 458 -4.11 8.42 13.42
C GLY A 458 -5.19 9.47 13.05
N GLY A 459 -5.32 10.54 13.84
CA GLY A 459 -6.21 11.66 13.60
C GLY A 459 -7.51 11.64 14.43
N PRO A 460 -8.08 12.81 14.77
CA PRO A 460 -9.24 12.93 15.69
C PRO A 460 -10.49 12.15 15.30
N SER A 461 -10.70 11.90 14.01
CA SER A 461 -11.86 11.15 13.53
C SER A 461 -11.67 9.63 13.61
N ASN A 462 -10.43 9.14 13.80
CA ASN A 462 -10.05 7.74 13.68
C ASN A 462 -9.61 7.11 15.02
N VAL A 463 -10.57 6.90 15.92
CA VAL A 463 -10.31 6.39 17.29
C VAL A 463 -10.05 4.88 17.38
N GLY A 464 -9.98 4.19 16.25
CA GLY A 464 -9.74 2.75 16.20
C GLY A 464 -8.26 2.35 16.20
N CYS A 465 -7.34 3.31 16.32
CA CYS A 465 -5.93 3.12 15.99
C CYS A 465 -5.08 2.42 17.07
N LEU A 466 -5.62 2.10 18.24
CA LEU A 466 -4.89 1.49 19.36
C LEU A 466 -5.51 0.15 19.80
N ASP A 467 -5.82 -0.69 18.81
CA ASP A 467 -6.45 -2.01 19.00
C ASP A 467 -5.58 -3.16 18.44
N ASN A 468 -4.35 -2.85 18.06
CA ASN A 468 -3.36 -3.83 17.62
C ASN A 468 -2.63 -4.48 18.81
N ALA A 469 -2.01 -5.65 18.61
CA ALA A 469 -1.44 -6.43 19.71
C ALA A 469 -0.25 -5.73 20.41
N GLU A 470 0.53 -4.94 19.68
CA GLU A 470 1.66 -4.17 20.22
C GLU A 470 1.31 -2.72 20.60
N GLN A 471 0.02 -2.39 20.72
CA GLN A 471 -0.42 -1.02 21.00
C GLN A 471 0.14 -0.45 22.32
N MET A 472 0.29 0.87 22.37
CA MET A 472 0.93 1.62 23.46
C MET A 472 -0.04 2.38 24.38
N GLY A 473 -1.36 2.29 24.14
CA GLY A 473 -2.46 2.96 24.85
C GLY A 473 -2.31 2.98 26.37
N GLU A 474 -2.30 1.79 26.97
CA GLU A 474 -2.09 1.58 28.41
C GLU A 474 -0.79 2.21 28.93
N GLY A 475 0.26 2.21 28.10
CA GLY A 475 1.55 2.76 28.49
C GLY A 475 1.59 4.29 28.48
N TRP A 476 0.93 4.94 27.52
CA TRP A 476 0.75 6.40 27.58
C TRP A 476 -0.07 6.77 28.81
N SER A 477 -1.13 6.01 29.11
CA SER A 477 -2.01 6.27 30.24
C SER A 477 -1.28 6.17 31.58
N ASP A 478 -0.54 5.08 31.82
CA ASP A 478 0.27 4.92 33.03
C ASP A 478 1.32 6.04 33.13
N TRP A 479 1.96 6.40 32.01
CA TRP A 479 2.95 7.45 31.95
C TRP A 479 2.38 8.82 32.33
N TYR A 480 1.21 9.22 31.81
CA TYR A 480 0.54 10.45 32.23
C TYR A 480 0.18 10.41 33.72
N GLY A 481 -0.32 9.28 34.23
CA GLY A 481 -0.64 9.10 35.65
C GLY A 481 0.55 9.38 36.58
N ILE A 482 1.71 8.83 36.26
CA ILE A 482 2.93 9.03 37.08
C ILE A 482 3.61 10.39 36.80
N MET A 483 3.51 10.93 35.58
CA MET A 483 4.09 12.23 35.22
C MET A 483 3.38 13.39 35.90
N LEU A 484 2.04 13.41 35.88
CA LEU A 484 1.25 14.50 36.42
C LEU A 484 1.27 14.53 37.96
N THR A 485 1.72 13.44 38.59
CA THR A 485 1.84 13.29 40.04
C THR A 485 3.30 13.24 40.51
N MET A 486 4.25 13.62 39.64
CA MET A 486 5.68 13.69 39.96
C MET A 486 6.00 14.88 40.87
N GLU A 487 6.90 14.70 41.83
CA GLU A 487 7.27 15.73 42.81
C GLU A 487 8.75 16.14 42.72
N ALA A 488 9.07 17.38 43.15
CA ALA A 488 10.43 17.94 43.09
C ALA A 488 11.49 17.22 43.97
N GLY A 489 11.08 16.21 44.74
CA GLY A 489 11.96 15.39 45.57
C GLY A 489 12.20 13.98 45.04
N ASP A 490 11.48 13.57 43.99
CA ASP A 490 11.62 12.25 43.38
C ASP A 490 13.01 12.12 42.74
N VAL A 491 13.49 10.88 42.62
CA VAL A 491 14.69 10.52 41.87
C VAL A 491 14.44 9.33 40.94
N SER A 492 15.25 9.21 39.88
CA SER A 492 15.08 8.21 38.82
C SER A 492 14.97 6.76 39.30
N THR A 493 15.68 6.43 40.39
CA THR A 493 15.66 5.08 40.97
C THR A 493 14.51 4.79 41.91
N ASP A 494 13.64 5.76 42.21
CA ASP A 494 12.45 5.51 43.01
C ASP A 494 11.54 4.49 42.31
N GLY A 495 10.82 3.71 43.11
CA GLY A 495 9.84 2.74 42.61
C GLY A 495 8.43 3.30 42.75
N ARG A 496 7.75 3.55 41.63
CA ARG A 496 6.37 4.07 41.60
C ARG A 496 5.37 3.01 41.15
N GLY A 497 4.49 2.59 42.05
CA GLY A 497 3.40 1.68 41.74
C GLY A 497 2.12 2.44 41.38
N VAL A 498 1.30 1.89 40.48
CA VAL A 498 0.01 2.48 40.06
C VAL A 498 -1.14 1.96 40.93
N GLY A 499 -2.07 2.84 41.31
CA GLY A 499 -3.31 2.48 42.03
C GLY A 499 -3.10 2.01 43.47
N THR A 500 -2.05 2.47 44.16
CA THR A 500 -1.71 1.99 45.51
C THR A 500 -2.80 2.32 46.55
N TYR A 501 -3.47 3.47 46.43
CA TYR A 501 -4.56 3.87 47.31
C TYR A 501 -5.78 2.95 47.12
N ALA A 502 -6.19 2.77 45.88
CA ALA A 502 -7.28 1.88 45.48
C ALA A 502 -7.07 0.43 45.96
N LEU A 503 -5.83 -0.06 45.98
CA LEU A 503 -5.45 -1.37 46.51
C LEU A 503 -5.23 -1.41 48.04
N ASN A 504 -5.43 -0.29 48.74
CA ASN A 504 -5.15 -0.15 50.17
C ASN A 504 -3.70 -0.55 50.55
N GLN A 505 -2.75 -0.21 49.68
CA GLN A 505 -1.32 -0.36 49.89
C GLN A 505 -0.69 0.93 50.47
N SER A 506 0.54 0.82 50.97
CA SER A 506 1.36 2.01 51.25
C SER A 506 1.71 2.74 49.94
N THR A 507 2.16 3.99 50.03
CA THR A 507 2.63 4.78 48.88
C THR A 507 3.79 4.12 48.11
N THR A 508 4.61 3.31 48.79
CA THR A 508 5.67 2.50 48.17
C THR A 508 5.22 1.08 47.80
N GLY A 509 3.91 0.86 47.63
CA GLY A 509 3.33 -0.41 47.26
C GLY A 509 3.70 -0.82 45.83
N GLY A 510 3.53 -2.11 45.51
CA GLY A 510 3.79 -2.61 44.15
C GLY A 510 2.79 -2.12 43.11
N GLY A 511 1.59 -1.72 43.54
CA GLY A 511 0.50 -1.38 42.64
C GLY A 511 -0.04 -2.59 41.89
N ILE A 512 -0.60 -2.32 40.72
CA ILE A 512 -1.28 -3.28 39.83
C ILE A 512 -0.39 -3.83 38.70
N ARG A 513 0.71 -3.15 38.37
CA ARG A 513 1.56 -3.49 37.22
C ARG A 513 2.63 -4.52 37.62
N PRO A 514 3.27 -5.23 36.66
CA PRO A 514 4.26 -6.28 36.96
C PRO A 514 5.41 -5.87 37.87
N ALA A 515 5.84 -4.60 37.81
CA ALA A 515 6.77 -4.00 38.74
C ALA A 515 6.50 -2.49 38.90
N PRO A 516 6.99 -1.83 39.97
CA PRO A 516 6.98 -0.37 40.06
C PRO A 516 7.83 0.27 38.95
N TYR A 517 7.39 1.37 38.35
CA TYR A 517 8.22 2.15 37.41
C TYR A 517 9.46 2.69 38.11
N SER A 518 10.62 2.49 37.50
CA SER A 518 11.93 2.86 38.04
C SER A 518 13.01 2.70 36.97
N THR A 519 14.02 3.57 36.96
CA THR A 519 15.20 3.42 36.08
C THR A 519 16.20 2.37 36.58
N SER A 520 15.98 1.86 37.79
CA SER A 520 16.76 0.77 38.35
C SER A 520 16.30 -0.57 37.77
N PHE A 521 17.16 -1.23 36.99
CA PHE A 521 16.96 -2.61 36.54
C PHE A 521 16.77 -3.63 37.69
N GLY A 522 17.18 -3.27 38.92
CA GLY A 522 16.90 -4.09 40.11
C GLY A 522 15.46 -3.97 40.63
N THR A 523 14.77 -2.88 40.29
CA THR A 523 13.36 -2.63 40.66
C THR A 523 12.43 -3.01 39.49
N ASN A 524 12.78 -2.57 38.27
CA ASN A 524 12.06 -2.87 37.04
C ASN A 524 13.07 -3.17 35.94
N GLY A 525 13.22 -4.45 35.61
CA GLY A 525 14.19 -4.95 34.63
C GLY A 525 13.62 -5.16 33.23
N PHE A 526 12.41 -4.69 32.93
CA PHE A 526 11.74 -4.98 31.66
C PHE A 526 12.37 -4.21 30.49
N THR A 527 12.52 -4.86 29.35
CA THR A 527 12.99 -4.30 28.07
C THR A 527 11.97 -4.54 26.96
N TYR A 528 12.24 -4.01 25.77
CA TYR A 528 11.36 -4.16 24.61
C TYR A 528 11.06 -5.62 24.29
N GLN A 529 12.02 -6.55 24.43
CA GLN A 529 11.76 -7.97 24.16
C GLN A 529 10.74 -8.61 25.11
N ASP A 530 10.49 -8.03 26.29
CA ASP A 530 9.53 -8.61 27.24
C ASP A 530 8.08 -8.50 26.74
N THR A 531 7.77 -7.61 25.79
CA THR A 531 6.43 -7.49 25.15
C THR A 531 5.93 -8.84 24.65
N ARG A 532 6.82 -9.70 24.14
CA ARG A 532 6.57 -11.08 23.67
C ARG A 532 5.93 -12.02 24.68
N THR A 533 6.07 -11.72 25.97
CA THR A 533 5.54 -12.56 27.05
C THR A 533 4.46 -11.86 27.86
N GLN A 534 4.21 -10.58 27.57
CA GLN A 534 3.20 -9.80 28.27
C GLN A 534 1.82 -10.01 27.67
N ILE A 535 0.82 -9.94 28.54
CA ILE A 535 -0.59 -10.00 28.14
C ILE A 535 -1.00 -8.58 27.73
N ALA A 536 -1.32 -8.40 26.45
CA ALA A 536 -1.92 -7.17 25.96
C ALA A 536 -3.36 -7.00 26.51
N PRO A 537 -3.83 -5.76 26.74
CA PRO A 537 -3.10 -4.52 26.48
C PRO A 537 -2.18 -4.11 27.66
N HIS A 538 -2.54 -4.39 28.92
CA HIS A 538 -1.89 -3.82 30.11
C HIS A 538 -0.41 -4.17 30.27
N GLY A 539 -0.03 -5.43 30.03
CA GLY A 539 1.35 -5.86 30.17
C GLY A 539 2.25 -5.25 29.10
N VAL A 540 1.75 -5.12 27.86
CA VAL A 540 2.46 -4.45 26.76
C VAL A 540 2.62 -2.96 27.07
N GLY A 541 1.53 -2.29 27.45
CA GLY A 541 1.58 -0.88 27.87
C GLY A 541 2.53 -0.62 29.04
N PHE A 542 2.60 -1.54 30.01
CA PHE A 542 3.57 -1.44 31.11
C PHE A 542 5.03 -1.39 30.61
N VAL A 543 5.38 -2.16 29.58
CA VAL A 543 6.72 -2.10 28.97
C VAL A 543 6.94 -0.74 28.30
N TRP A 544 5.94 -0.23 27.56
CA TRP A 544 6.02 1.10 26.94
C TRP A 544 6.22 2.23 27.98
N ALA A 545 5.39 2.25 29.03
CA ALA A 545 5.52 3.22 30.12
C ALA A 545 6.88 3.13 30.83
N THR A 546 7.43 1.91 30.96
CA THR A 546 8.78 1.69 31.51
C THR A 546 9.85 2.34 30.64
N ILE A 547 9.73 2.26 29.31
CA ILE A 547 10.64 2.90 28.35
C ILE A 547 10.49 4.43 28.41
N LEU A 548 9.27 4.95 28.42
CA LEU A 548 9.02 6.40 28.52
C LEU A 548 9.49 6.98 29.86
N TRP A 549 9.43 6.20 30.95
CA TRP A 549 9.95 6.62 32.25
C TRP A 549 11.48 6.78 32.24
N GLU A 550 12.20 5.94 31.51
CA GLU A 550 13.64 6.14 31.28
C GLU A 550 13.91 7.41 30.48
N ALA A 551 13.19 7.63 29.38
CA ALA A 551 13.35 8.83 28.55
C ALA A 551 13.06 10.11 29.35
N THR A 552 12.04 10.08 30.20
CA THR A 552 11.69 11.17 31.11
C THR A 552 12.86 11.54 32.02
N TRP A 553 13.43 10.54 32.70
CA TRP A 553 14.52 10.78 33.65
C TRP A 553 15.84 11.13 32.97
N GLU A 554 16.14 10.53 31.81
CA GLU A 554 17.31 10.89 31.01
C GLU A 554 17.26 12.38 30.62
N LEU A 555 16.08 12.93 30.27
CA LEU A 555 15.92 14.37 30.03
C LEU A 555 15.97 15.21 31.30
N ILE A 556 15.37 14.79 32.41
CA ILE A 556 15.41 15.55 33.68
C ILE A 556 16.86 15.64 34.20
N GLU A 557 17.62 14.55 34.09
CA GLU A 557 19.01 14.47 34.57
C GLU A 557 20.02 15.04 33.57
N ALA A 558 19.63 15.30 32.31
CA ALA A 558 20.46 15.94 31.32
C ALA A 558 20.92 17.34 31.77
N GLU A 559 22.16 17.68 31.39
CA GLU A 559 22.81 18.91 31.85
C GLU A 559 21.99 20.16 31.48
N GLY A 560 21.51 20.86 32.51
CA GLY A 560 20.83 22.15 32.35
C GLY A 560 19.32 22.10 32.15
N LEU A 561 18.69 20.92 32.12
CA LEU A 561 17.23 20.79 31.98
C LEU A 561 16.53 20.69 33.35
N GLY A 562 16.83 19.67 34.17
CA GLY A 562 16.25 19.52 35.51
C GLY A 562 14.73 19.25 35.52
N PHE A 563 14.13 19.32 36.70
CA PHE A 563 12.68 19.20 36.91
C PHE A 563 12.08 20.57 37.28
N ASP A 564 10.92 20.90 36.72
CA ASP A 564 10.14 22.09 37.09
C ASP A 564 8.73 21.66 37.54
N PRO A 565 8.31 21.99 38.77
CA PRO A 565 6.97 21.66 39.24
C PRO A 565 5.86 22.41 38.50
N ASP A 566 6.13 23.51 37.78
CA ASP A 566 5.11 24.23 37.01
C ASP A 566 4.82 23.54 35.66
N LEU A 567 3.90 22.58 35.67
CA LEU A 567 3.49 21.86 34.47
C LEU A 567 2.62 22.69 33.50
N TYR A 568 2.15 23.89 33.87
CA TYR A 568 1.42 24.74 32.92
C TYR A 568 2.36 25.49 31.96
N ASN A 569 3.64 25.57 32.29
CA ASN A 569 4.63 26.21 31.45
C ASN A 569 5.14 25.26 30.35
N ALA A 570 4.28 24.96 29.36
CA ALA A 570 4.68 24.14 28.21
C ALA A 570 5.83 24.75 27.40
N ALA A 571 6.07 26.07 27.49
CA ALA A 571 7.20 26.77 26.87
C ALA A 571 8.51 26.70 27.70
N GLY A 572 8.48 26.10 28.88
CA GLY A 572 9.66 25.89 29.70
C GLY A 572 10.63 24.87 29.10
N THR A 573 11.82 24.83 29.68
CA THR A 573 12.95 24.02 29.18
C THR A 573 13.35 22.91 30.16
N ALA A 574 12.51 22.62 31.16
CA ALA A 574 12.79 21.52 32.07
C ALA A 574 12.50 20.17 31.41
N GLY A 575 13.21 19.12 31.81
CA GLY A 575 13.14 17.80 31.17
C GLY A 575 11.74 17.21 31.19
N ASN A 576 11.00 17.37 32.30
CA ASN A 576 9.61 16.92 32.42
C ASN A 576 8.64 17.70 31.52
N GLN A 577 8.84 19.01 31.34
CA GLN A 577 8.05 19.83 30.42
C GLN A 577 8.38 19.49 28.96
N ILE A 578 9.64 19.24 28.64
CA ILE A 578 10.07 18.79 27.31
C ILE A 578 9.41 17.45 27.00
N MET A 579 9.51 16.46 27.90
CA MET A 579 8.92 15.13 27.65
C MET A 579 7.39 15.19 27.46
N LEU A 580 6.66 16.03 28.21
CA LEU A 580 5.23 16.27 27.97
C LEU A 580 4.94 16.83 26.57
N ASN A 581 5.76 17.75 26.06
CA ASN A 581 5.64 18.22 24.67
C ASN A 581 5.92 17.08 23.68
N LEU A 582 6.98 16.32 23.89
CA LEU A 582 7.41 15.27 22.97
C LEU A 582 6.41 14.12 22.89
N VAL A 583 5.87 13.65 24.02
CA VAL A 583 4.87 12.57 24.04
C VAL A 583 3.56 13.01 23.41
N THR A 584 3.07 14.22 23.74
CA THR A 584 1.81 14.75 23.18
C THR A 584 1.91 14.96 21.68
N GLU A 585 3.01 15.54 21.20
CA GLU A 585 3.20 15.79 19.77
C GLU A 585 3.56 14.49 19.02
N GLY A 586 4.29 13.57 19.63
CA GLY A 586 4.62 12.26 19.06
C GLY A 586 3.39 11.44 18.72
N MET A 587 2.36 11.41 19.57
CA MET A 587 1.11 10.71 19.27
C MET A 587 0.40 11.24 18.02
N LYS A 588 0.61 12.51 17.64
CA LYS A 588 0.07 13.09 16.39
C LYS A 588 0.86 12.67 15.16
N LEU A 589 2.15 12.38 15.32
CA LEU A 589 3.10 12.09 14.25
C LEU A 589 3.09 10.61 13.84
N GLN A 590 2.82 9.72 14.79
CA GLN A 590 2.82 8.27 14.59
C GLN A 590 1.68 7.79 13.65
N PRO A 591 1.81 6.60 13.04
CA PRO A 591 0.77 6.04 12.18
C PRO A 591 -0.42 5.51 12.99
N CYS A 592 -1.48 5.09 12.29
CA CYS A 592 -2.54 4.28 12.90
C CYS A 592 -2.04 2.85 13.14
N SER A 593 -2.45 2.22 14.25
CA SER A 593 -1.96 0.90 14.69
C SER A 593 -0.44 0.81 14.80
N PRO A 594 0.22 1.74 15.53
CA PRO A 594 1.67 1.77 15.66
C PRO A 594 2.19 0.60 16.50
N GLY A 595 3.42 0.17 16.22
CA GLY A 595 4.26 -0.59 17.16
C GLY A 595 5.17 0.33 17.98
N PHE A 596 6.07 -0.24 18.79
CA PHE A 596 6.94 0.57 19.67
C PHE A 596 7.99 1.36 18.89
N VAL A 597 8.49 0.81 17.77
CA VAL A 597 9.45 1.50 16.90
C VAL A 597 8.79 2.73 16.27
N ASP A 598 7.55 2.60 15.81
CA ASP A 598 6.77 3.74 15.33
C ASP A 598 6.60 4.83 16.41
N GLY A 599 6.27 4.44 17.65
CA GLY A 599 6.12 5.38 18.77
C GLY A 599 7.41 6.09 19.14
N ARG A 600 8.55 5.38 19.12
CA ARG A 600 9.88 5.95 19.32
C ARG A 600 10.20 6.98 18.25
N ASP A 601 10.06 6.60 16.99
CA ASP A 601 10.41 7.45 15.85
C ASP A 601 9.53 8.70 15.79
N ALA A 602 8.27 8.59 16.21
CA ALA A 602 7.38 9.71 16.36
C ALA A 602 7.81 10.68 17.49
N ILE A 603 8.32 10.18 18.62
CA ILE A 603 8.88 11.03 19.69
C ILE A 603 10.16 11.73 19.23
N LEU A 604 11.02 11.05 18.46
CA LEU A 604 12.22 11.66 17.86
C LEU A 604 11.84 12.72 16.83
N ALA A 605 10.82 12.46 16.00
CA ALA A 605 10.27 13.43 15.07
C ALA A 605 9.63 14.64 15.79
N ALA A 606 9.02 14.42 16.96
CA ALA A 606 8.51 15.52 17.80
C ALA A 606 9.65 16.43 18.29
N ASP A 607 10.80 15.87 18.66
CA ASP A 607 11.98 16.66 19.05
C ASP A 607 12.52 17.47 17.87
N GLN A 608 12.53 16.89 16.67
CA GLN A 608 12.86 17.60 15.44
C GLN A 608 11.91 18.79 15.19
N ALA A 609 10.60 18.60 15.37
CA ALA A 609 9.59 19.62 15.12
C ALA A 609 9.60 20.76 16.15
N LEU A 610 9.77 20.43 17.43
CA LEU A 610 9.66 21.37 18.55
C LEU A 610 10.98 22.04 18.90
N TYR A 611 12.09 21.30 18.86
CA TYR A 611 13.39 21.69 19.39
C TYR A 611 14.53 21.56 18.36
N GLY A 612 14.23 21.14 17.13
CA GLY A 612 15.22 20.99 16.07
C GLY A 612 16.21 19.84 16.30
N GLY A 613 15.79 18.80 17.04
CA GLY A 613 16.63 17.63 17.32
C GLY A 613 17.60 17.82 18.50
N ALA A 614 17.41 18.85 19.32
CA ALA A 614 18.33 19.21 20.40
C ALA A 614 18.46 18.15 21.50
N HIS A 615 17.52 17.19 21.58
CA HIS A 615 17.46 16.18 22.62
C HIS A 615 17.60 14.75 22.08
N ILE A 616 17.87 14.58 20.79
CA ILE A 616 17.94 13.28 20.12
C ILE A 616 18.92 12.31 20.77
N ASP A 617 20.10 12.78 21.19
CA ASP A 617 21.12 11.94 21.85
C ASP A 617 20.66 11.42 23.22
N ALA A 618 19.86 12.19 23.95
CA ALA A 618 19.29 11.77 25.23
C ALA A 618 18.17 10.73 25.02
N LEU A 619 17.29 11.00 24.06
CA LEU A 619 16.20 10.10 23.72
C LEU A 619 16.72 8.75 23.24
N TRP A 620 17.67 8.73 22.30
CA TRP A 620 18.27 7.48 21.81
C TRP A 620 18.91 6.65 22.90
N ARG A 621 19.66 7.28 23.80
CA ARG A 621 20.25 6.58 24.94
C ARG A 621 19.21 5.97 25.87
N ALA A 622 18.11 6.65 26.13
CA ALA A 622 17.03 6.11 26.93
C ALA A 622 16.32 4.92 26.25
N PHE A 623 15.98 5.06 24.97
CA PHE A 623 15.34 4.00 24.19
C PHE A 623 16.24 2.77 24.04
N ALA A 624 17.50 2.98 23.62
CA ALA A 624 18.49 1.92 23.48
C ALA A 624 18.75 1.21 24.82
N ARG A 625 18.78 1.93 25.94
CA ARG A 625 18.96 1.33 27.28
C ARG A 625 17.87 0.29 27.61
N ARG A 626 16.66 0.44 27.08
CA ARG A 626 15.54 -0.50 27.27
C ARG A 626 15.27 -1.40 26.06
N GLY A 627 16.22 -1.54 25.14
CA GLY A 627 16.12 -2.48 24.02
C GLY A 627 15.36 -1.92 22.80
N LEU A 628 15.08 -0.63 22.75
CA LEU A 628 14.41 0.04 21.61
C LEU A 628 15.40 0.90 20.80
N GLY A 629 16.65 0.45 20.70
CA GLY A 629 17.75 1.09 19.98
C GLY A 629 17.56 1.10 18.46
N ILE A 630 18.53 1.67 17.73
CA ILE A 630 18.42 1.96 16.30
C ILE A 630 18.10 0.73 15.44
N GLY A 631 18.63 -0.44 15.83
CA GLY A 631 18.40 -1.71 15.14
C GLY A 631 17.19 -2.50 15.65
N ALA A 632 16.38 -1.94 16.56
CA ALA A 632 15.20 -2.61 17.06
C ALA A 632 14.15 -2.70 15.95
N ASP A 633 13.56 -3.87 15.79
CA ASP A 633 12.54 -4.16 14.77
C ASP A 633 11.23 -4.50 15.48
N GLN A 634 10.12 -3.88 15.07
CA GLN A 634 8.80 -4.22 15.61
C GLN A 634 8.15 -5.40 14.89
N GLY A 635 8.59 -5.76 13.68
CA GLY A 635 7.86 -6.72 12.86
C GLY A 635 6.47 -6.21 12.51
N SER A 636 5.44 -7.03 12.69
CA SER A 636 4.05 -6.63 12.54
C SER A 636 3.49 -6.10 13.86
N SER A 637 2.98 -4.86 13.86
CA SER A 637 2.28 -4.29 15.02
C SER A 637 0.98 -5.05 15.38
N GLY A 638 0.49 -5.92 14.48
CA GLY A 638 -0.64 -6.82 14.69
C GLY A 638 -0.33 -8.03 15.57
N THR A 639 0.95 -8.30 15.85
CA THR A 639 1.45 -9.29 16.80
C THR A 639 2.38 -8.61 17.81
N ASN A 640 2.71 -9.29 18.90
CA ASN A 640 3.66 -8.78 19.89
C ASN A 640 4.78 -9.79 20.17
N ASP A 641 4.93 -10.85 19.36
CA ASP A 641 5.88 -11.95 19.58
C ASP A 641 7.01 -12.05 18.53
N ASP A 642 7.01 -11.18 17.53
CA ASP A 642 7.97 -11.11 16.42
C ASP A 642 9.01 -9.96 16.54
N ASN A 643 8.78 -8.96 17.40
CA ASN A 643 9.64 -7.80 17.61
C ASN A 643 11.04 -8.14 18.16
N THR A 644 12.13 -7.55 17.65
CA THR A 644 13.50 -7.78 18.15
C THR A 644 14.06 -6.54 18.87
N GLU A 645 14.70 -6.76 20.02
CA GLU A 645 15.34 -5.67 20.78
C GLU A 645 16.74 -5.36 20.28
N ASP A 646 17.12 -4.09 20.39
CA ASP A 646 18.47 -3.60 20.13
C ASP A 646 18.88 -2.57 21.19
N PHE A 647 20.15 -2.56 21.57
CA PHE A 647 20.69 -1.66 22.58
C PHE A 647 21.69 -0.66 22.01
N ALA A 648 21.80 -0.55 20.68
CA ALA A 648 22.68 0.42 20.05
C ALA A 648 22.01 1.81 19.95
N GLU A 649 22.78 2.84 20.27
CA GLU A 649 22.47 4.21 19.88
C GLU A 649 22.91 4.39 18.41
N PRO A 650 22.23 5.25 17.61
CA PRO A 650 22.67 5.54 16.25
C PRO A 650 24.07 6.14 16.27
N GLU A 651 24.84 5.82 15.24
CA GLU A 651 26.06 6.56 14.96
C GLU A 651 25.71 7.91 14.31
N THR A 652 26.63 8.87 14.28
CA THR A 652 26.32 10.28 13.95
C THR A 652 27.06 10.79 12.71
N ILE A 653 27.80 9.93 12.03
CA ILE A 653 28.69 10.26 10.93
C ILE A 653 28.00 9.89 9.63
N ALA A 654 27.18 10.79 9.12
CA ALA A 654 26.55 10.61 7.81
C ALA A 654 27.54 10.25 6.68
N PRO A 655 27.07 9.53 5.64
CA PRO A 655 27.82 9.33 4.41
C PRO A 655 28.33 10.65 3.83
N SER A 656 29.51 10.62 3.21
CA SER A 656 29.96 11.75 2.40
C SER A 656 29.08 11.90 1.17
N PRO A 657 28.80 13.13 0.69
CA PRO A 657 28.05 13.30 -0.55
C PRO A 657 28.82 12.73 -1.73
N VAL A 658 28.10 12.20 -2.71
CA VAL A 658 28.67 11.90 -4.03
C VAL A 658 29.09 13.21 -4.70
N THR A 659 30.33 13.29 -5.21
CA THR A 659 30.89 14.52 -5.79
C THR A 659 31.25 14.41 -7.27
N ASP A 660 31.07 13.23 -7.84
CA ASP A 660 31.42 12.89 -9.21
C ASP A 660 30.25 12.29 -10.00
N LEU A 661 29.00 12.56 -9.58
CA LEU A 661 27.80 12.18 -10.33
C LEU A 661 27.92 12.73 -11.76
N ALA A 662 27.75 11.86 -12.75
CA ALA A 662 27.84 12.20 -14.16
C ALA A 662 26.61 11.67 -14.89
N ALA A 663 26.06 12.46 -15.81
CA ALA A 663 24.95 12.04 -16.67
C ALA A 663 25.42 11.87 -18.12
N SER A 664 24.98 10.78 -18.74
CA SER A 664 25.15 10.53 -20.16
C SER A 664 23.82 10.10 -20.78
N VAL A 665 23.55 10.59 -21.99
CA VAL A 665 22.29 10.29 -22.68
C VAL A 665 22.35 8.86 -23.21
N ALA A 666 21.34 8.06 -22.89
CA ALA A 666 21.12 6.72 -23.41
C ALA A 666 19.93 6.72 -24.39
N SER A 667 19.77 5.65 -25.17
CA SER A 667 18.70 5.58 -26.16
C SER A 667 17.30 5.45 -25.53
N LEU A 668 17.20 4.90 -24.33
CA LEU A 668 15.94 4.71 -23.60
C LEU A 668 15.85 5.53 -22.30
N GLY A 669 16.71 6.54 -22.13
CA GLY A 669 16.75 7.34 -20.91
C GLY A 669 18.06 8.10 -20.69
N VAL A 670 18.44 8.26 -19.41
CA VAL A 670 19.71 8.89 -19.00
C VAL A 670 20.45 7.94 -18.08
N THR A 671 21.68 7.59 -18.44
CA THR A 671 22.59 6.80 -17.60
C THR A 671 23.38 7.73 -16.68
N LEU A 672 23.37 7.42 -15.39
CA LEU A 672 24.06 8.10 -14.33
C LEU A 672 25.19 7.22 -13.82
N ASP A 673 26.38 7.79 -13.69
CA ASP A 673 27.57 7.12 -13.15
C ASP A 673 28.11 7.91 -11.97
N TRP A 674 28.54 7.22 -10.91
CA TRP A 674 29.18 7.84 -9.74
C TRP A 674 30.11 6.87 -9.01
N THR A 675 30.87 7.38 -8.04
CA THR A 675 31.62 6.53 -7.10
C THR A 675 30.84 6.35 -5.81
N ALA A 676 30.64 5.10 -5.37
CA ALA A 676 30.01 4.78 -4.10
C ALA A 676 30.76 5.42 -2.92
N THR A 677 30.01 5.98 -1.97
CA THR A 677 30.54 6.57 -0.73
C THR A 677 30.46 5.56 0.42
N GLY A 678 30.93 5.94 1.61
CA GLY A 678 30.88 5.09 2.79
C GLY A 678 29.55 5.13 3.53
N ASP A 679 29.45 4.27 4.53
CA ASP A 679 28.49 4.33 5.64
C ASP A 679 28.87 5.57 6.48
N ASP A 680 30.04 5.52 7.13
CA ASP A 680 30.60 6.63 7.89
C ASP A 680 31.53 7.48 7.03
N ALA A 681 31.03 8.60 6.53
CA ALA A 681 31.72 9.45 5.56
C ALA A 681 32.17 8.66 4.31
N THR A 682 33.43 8.23 4.25
CA THR A 682 33.99 7.45 3.13
C THR A 682 34.34 6.01 3.52
N THR A 683 33.96 5.55 4.71
CA THR A 683 34.30 4.22 5.24
C THR A 683 33.05 3.33 5.28
N GLY A 684 33.19 2.05 4.97
CA GLY A 684 32.05 1.12 4.98
C GLY A 684 31.26 1.14 3.68
N THR A 685 30.00 0.69 3.76
CA THR A 685 29.06 0.58 2.64
C THR A 685 27.78 1.26 3.08
N ALA A 686 27.34 2.27 2.32
CA ALA A 686 26.05 2.90 2.53
C ALA A 686 24.90 1.89 2.40
N SER A 687 23.73 2.23 2.92
CA SER A 687 22.55 1.35 2.89
C SER A 687 21.65 1.63 1.69
N VAL A 688 21.41 2.90 1.36
CA VAL A 688 20.41 3.33 0.36
C VAL A 688 20.89 4.53 -0.45
N TYR A 689 20.52 4.56 -1.74
CA TYR A 689 20.55 5.77 -2.57
C TYR A 689 19.13 6.34 -2.70
N ASP A 690 18.98 7.65 -2.47
CA ASP A 690 17.79 8.41 -2.89
C ASP A 690 18.20 9.21 -4.13
N LEU A 691 17.84 8.71 -5.31
CA LEU A 691 18.18 9.35 -6.58
C LEU A 691 16.94 10.01 -7.16
N ARG A 692 17.03 11.31 -7.47
CA ARG A 692 15.87 12.08 -7.95
C ARG A 692 16.14 12.81 -9.25
N TYR A 693 15.06 13.01 -10.01
CA TYR A 693 15.07 13.72 -11.28
C TYR A 693 13.93 14.73 -11.42
N SER A 694 14.17 15.81 -12.15
CA SER A 694 13.18 16.87 -12.39
C SER A 694 13.40 17.57 -13.72
N THR A 695 12.34 18.07 -14.35
CA THR A 695 12.42 18.98 -15.51
C THR A 695 12.72 20.42 -15.09
N SER A 696 12.70 20.71 -13.79
CA SER A 696 13.16 21.96 -13.20
C SER A 696 14.53 21.78 -12.55
N ALA A 697 15.33 22.85 -12.52
CA ALA A 697 16.67 22.79 -11.95
C ALA A 697 16.64 22.42 -10.46
N ILE A 698 17.37 21.38 -10.08
CA ILE A 698 17.65 21.04 -8.68
C ILE A 698 18.83 21.89 -8.22
N THR A 699 18.67 22.73 -7.20
CA THR A 699 19.75 23.61 -6.72
C THR A 699 20.00 23.54 -5.22
N ASN A 700 19.11 22.90 -4.47
CA ASN A 700 19.13 22.80 -3.01
C ASN A 700 18.22 21.64 -2.57
N ASP A 701 18.17 21.36 -1.26
CA ASP A 701 17.35 20.29 -0.69
C ASP A 701 15.85 20.45 -0.95
N THR A 702 15.33 21.68 -0.99
CA THR A 702 13.92 21.91 -1.28
C THR A 702 13.57 21.51 -2.71
N ASP A 703 14.44 21.82 -3.68
CA ASP A 703 14.23 21.39 -5.06
C ASP A 703 14.38 19.86 -5.21
N PHE A 704 15.27 19.25 -4.42
CA PHE A 704 15.47 17.80 -4.38
C PHE A 704 14.24 17.07 -3.81
N ASP A 705 13.73 17.50 -2.66
CA ASP A 705 12.55 16.91 -2.02
C ASP A 705 11.27 17.05 -2.91
N ALA A 706 11.26 18.03 -3.81
CA ALA A 706 10.19 18.24 -4.79
C ALA A 706 10.40 17.49 -6.13
N ALA A 707 11.56 16.87 -6.34
CA ALA A 707 11.88 16.08 -7.52
C ALA A 707 11.31 14.66 -7.41
N MET A 708 11.11 14.00 -8.55
CA MET A 708 10.59 12.64 -8.62
C MET A 708 11.70 11.65 -8.24
N GLN A 709 11.38 10.68 -7.37
CA GLN A 709 12.31 9.59 -7.10
C GLN A 709 12.44 8.67 -8.32
N ALA A 710 13.66 8.24 -8.62
CA ALA A 710 13.89 7.19 -9.60
C ALA A 710 13.44 5.82 -9.05
N ASP A 711 13.22 4.87 -9.94
CA ASP A 711 12.77 3.52 -9.59
C ASP A 711 13.87 2.50 -9.85
N GLY A 712 14.13 1.62 -8.89
CA GLY A 712 15.10 0.53 -9.02
C GLY A 712 16.56 0.96 -8.85
N GLU A 713 16.84 1.93 -7.97
CA GLU A 713 18.22 2.31 -7.64
C GLU A 713 19.06 1.08 -7.23
N PRO A 714 20.34 1.03 -7.60
CA PRO A 714 21.20 -0.10 -7.26
C PRO A 714 21.43 -0.17 -5.74
N THR A 715 21.57 -1.39 -5.21
CA THR A 715 22.07 -1.58 -3.84
C THR A 715 23.48 -0.99 -3.74
N PRO A 716 23.76 -0.07 -2.80
CA PRO A 716 25.08 0.55 -2.70
C PRO A 716 26.20 -0.47 -2.52
N GLN A 717 27.23 -0.33 -3.35
CA GLN A 717 28.46 -1.09 -3.25
C GLN A 717 29.38 -0.49 -2.18
N ALA A 718 30.41 -1.25 -1.80
CA ALA A 718 31.42 -0.73 -0.88
C ALA A 718 32.09 0.55 -1.41
N SER A 719 32.37 1.48 -0.51
CA SER A 719 32.98 2.78 -0.81
C SER A 719 34.17 2.68 -1.77
N GLY A 720 34.16 3.53 -2.80
CA GLY A 720 35.19 3.62 -3.83
C GLY A 720 34.96 2.75 -5.08
N ASN A 721 33.91 1.92 -5.11
CA ASN A 721 33.50 1.21 -6.32
C ASN A 721 32.68 2.13 -7.24
N ALA A 722 32.66 1.80 -8.54
CA ALA A 722 31.86 2.52 -9.52
C ALA A 722 30.43 2.00 -9.51
N GLU A 723 29.50 2.94 -9.52
CA GLU A 723 28.06 2.70 -9.65
C GLU A 723 27.56 3.22 -10.99
N THR A 724 26.55 2.55 -11.52
CA THR A 724 25.89 2.95 -12.76
C THR A 724 24.41 2.63 -12.66
N PHE A 725 23.57 3.54 -13.15
CA PHE A 725 22.12 3.38 -13.11
C PHE A 725 21.47 4.16 -14.26
N THR A 726 20.48 3.58 -14.93
CA THR A 726 19.79 4.25 -16.04
C THR A 726 18.37 4.61 -15.64
N VAL A 727 18.09 5.90 -15.57
CA VAL A 727 16.74 6.42 -15.39
C VAL A 727 15.99 6.29 -16.73
N THR A 728 14.96 5.46 -16.76
CA THR A 728 14.13 5.18 -17.95
C THR A 728 12.76 5.85 -17.82
N GLY A 729 11.88 5.68 -18.83
CA GLY A 729 10.51 6.24 -18.80
C GLY A 729 10.45 7.77 -18.91
N LEU A 730 11.56 8.41 -19.26
CA LEU A 730 11.66 9.86 -19.42
C LEU A 730 11.05 10.31 -20.75
N ASP A 731 10.43 11.49 -20.74
CA ASP A 731 9.93 12.09 -21.98
C ASP A 731 11.08 12.36 -22.95
N PHE A 732 10.84 12.13 -24.24
CA PHE A 732 11.82 12.39 -25.30
C PHE A 732 12.05 13.90 -25.49
N ASP A 733 13.23 14.27 -26.03
CA ASP A 733 13.65 15.65 -26.31
C ASP A 733 13.46 16.62 -25.11
N THR A 734 13.65 16.11 -23.89
CA THR A 734 13.37 16.81 -22.64
C THR A 734 14.62 16.87 -21.77
N GLU A 735 14.93 18.06 -21.24
CA GLU A 735 16.02 18.25 -20.29
C GLU A 735 15.58 17.87 -18.88
N TYR A 736 16.36 16.99 -18.25
CA TYR A 736 16.21 16.59 -16.87
C TYR A 736 17.45 16.93 -16.05
N PHE A 737 17.23 17.33 -14.81
CA PHE A 737 18.23 17.54 -13.77
C PHE A 737 18.19 16.36 -12.81
N PHE A 738 19.36 15.87 -12.42
CA PHE A 738 19.53 14.72 -11.53
C PHE A 738 20.44 15.10 -10.36
N ALA A 739 20.10 14.58 -9.19
CA ALA A 739 20.93 14.62 -8.00
C ALA A 739 20.63 13.37 -7.15
N LEU A 740 21.51 13.05 -6.21
CA LEU A 740 21.28 11.95 -5.28
C LEU A 740 21.75 12.32 -3.87
N LYS A 741 21.18 11.61 -2.90
CA LYS A 741 21.67 11.53 -1.52
C LYS A 741 21.93 10.08 -1.13
N VAL A 742 22.81 9.90 -0.17
CA VAL A 742 23.24 8.59 0.31
C VAL A 742 22.85 8.46 1.77
N GLN A 743 22.23 7.34 2.14
CA GLN A 743 21.85 7.03 3.51
C GLN A 743 22.66 5.85 4.03
N ASP A 744 23.01 5.88 5.32
CA ASP A 744 23.69 4.78 6.03
C ASP A 744 22.70 3.84 6.75
N ASN A 745 23.22 2.80 7.40
CA ASN A 745 22.39 1.85 8.18
C ASN A 745 21.80 2.43 9.49
N SER A 746 22.25 3.62 9.90
CA SER A 746 21.78 4.37 11.07
C SER A 746 20.83 5.52 10.66
N PHE A 747 20.39 5.50 9.40
CA PHE A 747 19.51 6.46 8.76
C PHE A 747 20.05 7.89 8.61
N ASN A 748 21.34 8.14 8.86
CA ASN A 748 21.93 9.44 8.53
C ASN A 748 22.03 9.60 7.02
N VAL A 749 21.70 10.79 6.53
CA VAL A 749 21.66 11.11 5.11
C VAL A 749 22.78 12.11 4.78
N SER A 750 23.47 11.89 3.67
CA SER A 750 24.51 12.78 3.16
C SER A 750 23.96 14.15 2.76
N ASP A 751 24.87 15.13 2.65
CA ASP A 751 24.59 16.33 1.85
C ASP A 751 24.23 15.95 0.40
N LEU A 752 23.61 16.89 -0.32
CA LEU A 752 23.26 16.72 -1.74
C LEU A 752 24.51 16.49 -2.61
N SER A 753 24.41 15.59 -3.59
CA SER A 753 25.46 15.41 -4.59
C SER A 753 25.73 16.66 -5.42
N ASN A 754 26.78 16.64 -6.25
CA ASN A 754 26.81 17.55 -7.39
C ASN A 754 25.60 17.30 -8.30
N ILE A 755 25.04 18.38 -8.87
CA ILE A 755 23.88 18.29 -9.78
C ILE A 755 24.36 18.15 -11.22
N VAL A 756 23.71 17.27 -11.98
CA VAL A 756 23.95 17.09 -13.42
C VAL A 756 22.65 17.26 -14.20
N SER A 757 22.75 17.58 -15.49
CA SER A 757 21.59 17.55 -16.38
C SER A 757 21.94 16.84 -17.70
N ALA A 758 20.91 16.27 -18.32
CA ALA A 758 21.00 15.66 -19.63
C ALA A 758 19.67 15.88 -20.38
N THR A 759 19.75 16.04 -21.70
CA THR A 759 18.58 16.11 -22.58
C THR A 759 18.40 14.75 -23.24
N THR A 760 17.26 14.10 -23.02
CA THR A 760 16.90 12.84 -23.67
C THR A 760 16.91 12.98 -25.19
N LEU A 761 17.12 11.87 -25.90
CA LEU A 761 17.07 11.88 -27.37
C LEU A 761 15.65 12.16 -27.87
N ALA A 762 15.54 12.58 -29.13
CA ALA A 762 14.24 12.66 -29.79
C ALA A 762 13.65 11.25 -29.98
N ALA A 763 12.32 11.17 -29.98
CA ALA A 763 11.55 9.93 -30.11
C ALA A 763 12.01 9.03 -31.29
N PRO A 764 11.87 7.70 -31.18
CA PRO A 764 12.08 6.80 -32.31
C PRO A 764 10.93 6.97 -33.32
N ALA A 765 11.14 6.56 -34.57
CA ALA A 765 10.10 6.66 -35.60
C ALA A 765 10.19 5.47 -36.58
N ALA A 766 9.21 4.57 -36.51
CA ALA A 766 9.16 3.37 -37.33
C ALA A 766 8.86 3.72 -38.80
N ASP A 767 9.70 3.22 -39.72
CA ASP A 767 9.52 3.31 -41.16
C ASP A 767 9.33 1.90 -41.73
N VAL A 768 8.07 1.47 -41.87
CA VAL A 768 7.70 0.14 -42.36
C VAL A 768 6.51 0.24 -43.32
N SER A 769 6.50 -0.62 -44.34
CA SER A 769 5.40 -0.67 -45.30
C SER A 769 4.16 -1.33 -44.69
N THR A 770 2.99 -0.67 -44.83
CA THR A 770 1.69 -1.22 -44.41
C THR A 770 0.90 -1.88 -45.55
N ASP A 771 1.50 -2.03 -46.73
CA ASP A 771 0.86 -2.70 -47.87
C ASP A 771 0.63 -4.20 -47.58
N PRO A 772 -0.48 -4.81 -48.06
CA PRO A 772 -0.72 -6.23 -47.86
C PRO A 772 0.38 -7.12 -48.45
N ILE A 773 0.84 -8.09 -47.66
CA ILE A 773 1.84 -9.07 -48.07
C ILE A 773 1.13 -10.32 -48.59
N ILE A 774 1.48 -10.74 -49.82
CA ILE A 774 0.85 -11.89 -50.48
C ILE A 774 1.90 -12.94 -50.82
N ALA A 775 1.73 -14.15 -50.29
CA ALA A 775 2.59 -15.30 -50.52
C ALA A 775 1.83 -16.45 -51.20
N GLN A 776 2.54 -17.32 -51.92
CA GLN A 776 1.99 -18.52 -52.56
C GLN A 776 2.99 -19.67 -52.48
N ALA A 777 2.51 -20.88 -52.18
CA ALA A 777 3.31 -22.10 -52.13
C ALA A 777 2.53 -23.31 -52.69
N GLU A 778 3.25 -24.34 -53.14
CA GLU A 778 2.62 -25.64 -53.37
C GLU A 778 2.33 -26.33 -52.01
N SER A 779 1.41 -27.30 -52.00
CA SER A 779 1.11 -28.08 -50.79
C SER A 779 2.40 -28.70 -50.24
N GLU A 780 2.61 -28.61 -48.93
CA GLU A 780 3.82 -29.07 -48.23
C GLU A 780 5.11 -28.28 -48.51
N GLU A 781 5.05 -27.13 -49.20
CA GLU A 781 6.20 -26.23 -49.39
C GLU A 781 6.12 -24.95 -48.54
N SER A 782 7.28 -24.35 -48.25
CA SER A 782 7.36 -23.02 -47.64
C SER A 782 7.91 -21.98 -48.60
N THR A 783 7.54 -20.72 -48.39
CA THR A 783 8.01 -19.56 -49.16
C THR A 783 8.31 -18.39 -48.22
N THR A 784 9.16 -17.45 -48.63
CA THR A 784 9.56 -16.31 -47.78
C THR A 784 9.29 -14.96 -48.44
N VAL A 785 9.03 -13.94 -47.61
CA VAL A 785 8.93 -12.53 -47.99
C VAL A 785 9.71 -11.67 -47.00
N ASP A 786 10.59 -10.82 -47.51
CA ASP A 786 11.36 -9.88 -46.66
C ASP A 786 10.56 -8.58 -46.44
N LEU A 787 10.42 -8.19 -45.17
CA LEU A 787 9.93 -6.88 -44.73
C LEU A 787 11.10 -6.07 -44.18
N SER A 788 11.21 -4.79 -44.56
CA SER A 788 12.21 -3.90 -44.00
C SER A 788 11.58 -2.97 -42.97
N LEU A 789 12.13 -2.95 -41.76
CA LEU A 789 11.77 -2.03 -40.68
C LEU A 789 12.92 -1.04 -40.48
N GLY A 790 12.69 0.23 -40.83
CA GLY A 790 13.61 1.33 -40.58
C GLY A 790 13.28 2.06 -39.28
N ASN A 791 14.29 2.68 -38.68
CA ASN A 791 14.11 3.68 -37.64
C ASN A 791 14.63 5.03 -38.14
N THR A 792 13.72 5.98 -38.35
CA THR A 792 14.03 7.34 -38.82
C THR A 792 14.06 8.37 -37.68
N GLY A 793 13.79 7.95 -36.45
CA GLY A 793 13.75 8.78 -35.25
C GLY A 793 15.12 9.00 -34.61
N GLY A 794 15.13 9.66 -33.45
CA GLY A 794 16.36 10.11 -32.77
C GLY A 794 16.95 9.12 -31.75
N SER A 795 16.15 8.17 -31.28
CA SER A 795 16.53 7.15 -30.29
C SER A 795 16.35 5.74 -30.87
N ASP A 796 16.64 4.70 -30.08
CA ASP A 796 16.46 3.32 -30.53
C ASP A 796 14.97 2.95 -30.58
N LEU A 797 14.56 2.31 -31.68
CA LEU A 797 13.21 1.77 -31.88
C LEU A 797 13.22 0.33 -31.41
N THR A 798 12.54 0.02 -30.32
CA THR A 798 12.28 -1.37 -29.92
C THR A 798 10.97 -1.82 -30.56
N TYR A 799 10.91 -3.07 -31.02
CA TYR A 799 9.73 -3.61 -31.66
C TYR A 799 9.48 -5.08 -31.38
N THR A 800 8.22 -5.49 -31.46
CA THR A 800 7.76 -6.90 -31.42
C THR A 800 6.74 -7.16 -32.53
N ILE A 801 6.68 -8.40 -33.02
CA ILE A 801 5.81 -8.85 -34.11
C ILE A 801 4.93 -9.99 -33.65
N ASP A 802 3.63 -9.81 -33.82
CA ASP A 802 2.60 -10.83 -33.63
C ASP A 802 1.80 -11.05 -34.91
N PHE A 803 1.11 -12.19 -35.02
CA PHE A 803 0.25 -12.51 -36.16
C PHE A 803 -1.13 -12.97 -35.71
N VAL A 804 -2.21 -12.48 -36.29
CA VAL A 804 -3.60 -12.86 -35.95
C VAL A 804 -4.32 -13.37 -37.19
N GLU A 805 -4.83 -14.59 -37.20
CA GLU A 805 -5.56 -15.13 -38.36
C GLU A 805 -6.93 -14.42 -38.53
N THR A 806 -7.27 -13.99 -39.76
CA THR A 806 -8.46 -13.15 -40.03
C THR A 806 -9.57 -13.83 -40.82
N THR A 807 -9.32 -14.99 -41.45
CA THR A 807 -10.38 -15.85 -41.97
C THR A 807 -10.14 -17.32 -41.62
N ALA A 808 -11.00 -17.85 -40.74
CA ALA A 808 -11.07 -19.27 -40.42
C ALA A 808 -11.70 -20.06 -41.59
N LEU A 809 -10.89 -20.56 -42.52
CA LEU A 809 -11.20 -21.85 -43.15
C LEU A 809 -10.56 -22.96 -42.32
N ARG A 810 -11.00 -23.12 -41.06
CA ARG A 810 -10.68 -24.35 -40.33
C ARG A 810 -11.51 -25.48 -40.95
N PRO A 811 -10.90 -26.47 -41.61
CA PRO A 811 -11.67 -27.61 -42.08
C PRO A 811 -12.25 -28.31 -40.86
N THR A 812 -13.57 -28.47 -40.80
CA THR A 812 -14.17 -29.51 -39.95
C THR A 812 -13.71 -30.85 -40.51
N MET A 813 -12.58 -31.36 -40.02
CA MET A 813 -12.12 -32.70 -40.38
C MET A 813 -12.93 -33.75 -39.60
N PRO A 814 -13.29 -34.88 -40.24
CA PRO A 814 -14.00 -35.96 -39.56
C PRO A 814 -13.12 -36.53 -38.45
N GLN A 815 -13.73 -36.84 -37.30
CA GLN A 815 -13.12 -37.66 -36.25
C GLN A 815 -12.34 -38.82 -36.88
N ALA A 816 -11.01 -38.80 -36.74
CA ALA A 816 -10.19 -39.91 -37.14
C ALA A 816 -10.49 -41.09 -36.20
N GLU A 817 -11.28 -42.06 -36.68
CA GLU A 817 -11.38 -43.37 -36.06
C GLU A 817 -10.00 -44.05 -36.13
N GLY A 818 -9.25 -43.98 -35.04
CA GLY A 818 -7.91 -44.52 -35.00
C GLY A 818 -7.26 -44.44 -33.64
N SER A 819 -7.96 -44.90 -32.59
CA SER A 819 -7.38 -45.15 -31.26
C SER A 819 -6.07 -45.93 -31.40
N ARG A 820 -4.92 -45.23 -31.31
CA ARG A 820 -3.67 -45.85 -30.91
C ARG A 820 -3.78 -46.11 -29.42
N VAL A 821 -3.52 -47.35 -29.04
CA VAL A 821 -3.59 -47.84 -27.66
C VAL A 821 -2.58 -47.06 -26.82
N LEU A 822 -3.09 -46.15 -25.98
CA LEU A 822 -2.30 -45.43 -24.98
C LEU A 822 -1.98 -46.37 -23.81
N ALA A 823 -0.76 -46.30 -23.32
CA ALA A 823 -0.27 -47.15 -22.26
C ALA A 823 -0.91 -46.73 -20.92
N THR A 824 -1.77 -47.58 -20.35
CA THR A 824 -2.23 -47.39 -18.97
C THR A 824 -1.07 -47.60 -18.01
N ARG A 825 -0.68 -46.56 -17.26
CA ARG A 825 0.29 -46.66 -16.16
C ARG A 825 -0.43 -46.96 -14.85
N ALA A 826 0.21 -47.76 -13.99
CA ALA A 826 -0.29 -48.11 -12.67
C ALA A 826 0.05 -46.99 -11.66
N ASP A 827 -0.85 -46.73 -10.70
CA ASP A 827 -0.66 -45.82 -9.56
C ASP A 827 0.76 -45.92 -9.00
N ARG A 828 1.51 -44.82 -9.08
CA ARG A 828 2.86 -44.74 -8.50
C ARG A 828 2.86 -43.81 -7.29
N PRO A 829 3.63 -44.15 -6.24
CA PRO A 829 3.83 -43.23 -5.14
C PRO A 829 4.64 -42.00 -5.60
N LYS A 830 4.29 -40.85 -5.04
CA LYS A 830 4.98 -39.56 -5.22
C LYS A 830 6.50 -39.69 -5.06
N GLY A 831 7.28 -39.06 -5.96
CA GLY A 831 8.75 -39.11 -5.97
C GLY A 831 9.40 -40.38 -6.56
N ALA A 832 8.68 -41.25 -7.26
CA ALA A 832 9.26 -42.42 -7.92
C ALA A 832 9.90 -42.07 -9.28
N ALA A 833 11.18 -42.44 -9.49
CA ALA A 833 11.87 -42.25 -10.77
C ALA A 833 11.13 -42.91 -11.96
N ASP A 834 10.92 -42.15 -13.03
CA ASP A 834 10.18 -42.61 -14.20
C ASP A 834 11.06 -43.43 -15.18
N PRO A 835 10.65 -44.65 -15.61
CA PRO A 835 11.44 -45.46 -16.53
C PRO A 835 11.30 -44.90 -17.94
N ALA A 836 12.35 -44.21 -18.35
CA ALA A 836 12.63 -43.67 -19.68
C ALA A 836 11.91 -44.40 -20.84
N GLY A 837 10.89 -43.74 -21.38
CA GLY A 837 10.41 -43.93 -22.75
C GLY A 837 10.99 -42.81 -23.60
N THR A 838 12.17 -43.02 -24.19
CA THR A 838 12.83 -41.98 -24.99
C THR A 838 12.07 -41.72 -26.29
N SER A 839 11.46 -40.55 -26.44
CA SER A 839 11.15 -40.00 -27.76
C SER A 839 12.46 -39.55 -28.44
N PRO A 840 12.60 -39.66 -29.78
CA PRO A 840 13.77 -39.12 -30.46
C PRO A 840 13.85 -37.60 -30.25
N LEU A 841 14.99 -37.08 -29.80
CA LEU A 841 15.24 -35.64 -29.76
C LEU A 841 15.17 -35.08 -31.18
N ARG A 842 14.29 -34.10 -31.38
CA ARG A 842 14.11 -33.30 -32.59
C ARG A 842 14.16 -31.84 -32.15
N GLY A 843 14.49 -30.90 -33.03
CA GLY A 843 14.32 -29.48 -32.74
C GLY A 843 13.04 -28.87 -33.34
N SER A 844 12.19 -29.72 -33.93
CA SER A 844 10.87 -29.34 -34.44
C SER A 844 9.93 -30.54 -34.55
N GLY A 845 8.62 -30.29 -34.55
CA GLY A 845 7.59 -31.31 -34.66
C GLY A 845 6.20 -30.78 -35.01
N GLY A 846 5.26 -31.70 -35.21
CA GLY A 846 3.93 -31.42 -35.76
C GLY A 846 3.87 -31.55 -37.30
N PRO A 847 2.77 -31.11 -37.94
CA PRO A 847 1.55 -30.63 -37.29
C PRO A 847 0.77 -31.78 -36.60
N ASP A 848 0.07 -31.46 -35.53
CA ASP A 848 -1.01 -32.32 -35.00
C ASP A 848 -2.29 -32.18 -35.86
N ALA A 849 -3.39 -32.87 -35.51
CA ALA A 849 -4.62 -32.83 -36.30
C ALA A 849 -5.36 -31.48 -36.23
N PHE A 850 -4.93 -30.56 -35.37
CA PHE A 850 -5.44 -29.20 -35.23
C PHE A 850 -4.51 -28.14 -35.83
N GLY A 851 -3.40 -28.57 -36.43
CA GLY A 851 -2.46 -27.72 -37.15
C GLY A 851 -1.37 -27.12 -36.28
N TYR A 852 -1.25 -27.48 -34.99
CA TYR A 852 -0.15 -26.99 -34.17
C TYR A 852 1.16 -27.65 -34.58
N THR A 853 2.17 -26.82 -34.83
CA THR A 853 3.57 -27.22 -35.00
C THR A 853 4.41 -26.63 -33.88
N TRP A 854 5.60 -27.20 -33.66
CA TRP A 854 6.59 -26.63 -32.76
C TRP A 854 7.98 -26.60 -33.41
N ILE A 855 8.76 -25.60 -33.05
CA ILE A 855 10.17 -25.44 -33.42
C ILE A 855 10.91 -24.75 -32.27
N ASP A 856 12.13 -25.19 -32.00
CA ASP A 856 12.98 -24.57 -30.98
C ASP A 856 14.06 -23.66 -31.57
N SER A 857 14.69 -22.87 -30.70
CA SER A 857 15.69 -21.87 -31.03
C SER A 857 17.01 -22.45 -31.56
N ASP A 858 17.25 -23.75 -31.40
CA ASP A 858 18.43 -24.43 -31.93
C ASP A 858 18.29 -24.75 -33.42
N GLU A 859 17.06 -24.81 -33.94
CA GLU A 859 16.79 -25.02 -35.35
C GLU A 859 16.76 -23.70 -36.15
N PRO A 860 17.25 -23.70 -37.41
CA PRO A 860 17.10 -22.56 -38.29
C PRO A 860 15.62 -22.19 -38.50
N GLY A 861 15.24 -20.96 -38.13
CA GLY A 861 13.85 -20.48 -38.18
C GLY A 861 13.07 -20.62 -36.86
N GLY A 862 13.73 -21.12 -35.81
CA GLY A 862 13.25 -21.13 -34.44
C GLY A 862 13.00 -19.74 -33.85
N PRO A 863 12.27 -19.64 -32.72
CA PRO A 863 12.15 -18.39 -31.97
C PRO A 863 13.52 -17.96 -31.42
N ALA A 864 13.70 -16.66 -31.22
CA ALA A 864 14.81 -16.17 -30.40
C ALA A 864 14.48 -16.40 -28.91
N PHE A 865 15.49 -16.68 -28.11
CA PHE A 865 15.40 -16.53 -26.67
C PHE A 865 15.44 -15.03 -26.33
N ASP A 866 14.41 -14.55 -25.67
CA ASP A 866 14.18 -13.16 -25.26
C ASP A 866 13.38 -13.17 -23.95
N TRP A 867 14.11 -13.25 -22.84
CA TRP A 867 13.54 -13.41 -21.51
C TRP A 867 12.72 -12.18 -21.10
N VAL A 868 11.53 -12.43 -20.54
CA VAL A 868 10.64 -11.37 -20.04
C VAL A 868 10.58 -11.54 -18.53
N ASP A 869 11.41 -10.80 -17.81
CA ASP A 869 11.46 -10.94 -16.36
C ASP A 869 10.28 -10.21 -15.71
N ILE A 870 9.34 -11.00 -15.21
CA ILE A 870 8.17 -10.55 -14.44
C ILE A 870 8.31 -10.87 -12.95
N SER A 871 9.50 -11.28 -12.48
CA SER A 871 9.72 -11.59 -11.05
C SER A 871 9.55 -10.38 -10.13
N GLY A 872 9.75 -9.16 -10.65
CA GLY A 872 9.57 -7.90 -9.93
C GLY A 872 8.27 -7.14 -10.25
N THR A 873 7.53 -7.56 -11.29
CA THR A 873 6.39 -6.80 -11.85
C THR A 873 5.11 -7.61 -12.01
N GLY A 874 5.20 -8.94 -12.02
CA GLY A 874 4.07 -9.86 -12.15
C GLY A 874 3.34 -10.10 -10.82
N THR A 875 2.12 -10.62 -10.92
CA THR A 875 1.34 -11.08 -9.78
C THR A 875 1.92 -12.40 -9.27
N ALA A 876 2.47 -12.40 -8.06
CA ALA A 876 2.97 -13.61 -7.42
C ALA A 876 1.83 -14.55 -7.01
N ILE A 877 1.97 -15.84 -7.30
CA ILE A 877 1.06 -16.89 -6.82
C ILE A 877 1.81 -17.80 -5.85
N SER A 878 1.24 -17.96 -4.66
CA SER A 878 1.81 -18.79 -3.59
C SER A 878 1.17 -20.17 -3.63
N LEU A 879 1.76 -21.06 -4.43
CA LEU A 879 1.28 -22.43 -4.57
C LEU A 879 2.00 -23.37 -3.59
N SER A 880 1.22 -24.21 -2.92
CA SER A 880 1.77 -25.35 -2.18
C SER A 880 2.17 -26.48 -3.14
N ASP A 881 2.59 -27.61 -2.58
CA ASP A 881 2.88 -28.82 -3.33
C ASP A 881 1.58 -29.44 -3.87
N ASP A 882 1.54 -29.80 -5.16
CA ASP A 882 0.33 -30.26 -5.89
C ASP A 882 -0.86 -29.27 -5.83
N ASP A 883 -0.61 -28.01 -6.15
CA ASP A 883 -1.56 -26.91 -5.99
C ASP A 883 -1.74 -26.10 -7.28
N PHE A 884 -2.80 -25.29 -7.37
CA PHE A 884 -3.02 -24.44 -8.53
C PHE A 884 -3.82 -23.17 -8.21
N GLU A 885 -3.66 -22.16 -9.06
CA GLU A 885 -4.48 -20.95 -9.04
C GLU A 885 -5.18 -20.78 -10.39
N GLU A 886 -6.50 -20.57 -10.38
CA GLU A 886 -7.26 -20.24 -11.59
C GLU A 886 -7.29 -18.72 -11.78
N VAL A 887 -6.80 -18.26 -12.91
CA VAL A 887 -6.68 -16.84 -13.26
C VAL A 887 -7.45 -16.53 -14.55
N ALA A 888 -7.92 -15.29 -14.67
CA ALA A 888 -8.57 -14.83 -15.89
C ALA A 888 -7.52 -14.55 -16.98
N LEU A 889 -7.80 -14.95 -18.22
CA LEU A 889 -6.99 -14.55 -19.36
C LEU A 889 -7.37 -13.13 -19.78
N PRO A 890 -6.40 -12.26 -20.10
CA PRO A 890 -6.66 -10.86 -20.49
C PRO A 890 -7.35 -10.75 -21.86
N PHE A 891 -7.36 -11.82 -22.65
CA PHE A 891 -8.04 -11.93 -23.94
C PHE A 891 -8.60 -13.34 -24.15
N PRO A 892 -9.62 -13.51 -25.01
CA PRO A 892 -10.06 -14.83 -25.45
C PRO A 892 -8.91 -15.58 -26.14
N PHE A 893 -8.59 -16.78 -25.68
CA PHE A 893 -7.49 -17.59 -26.21
C PHE A 893 -8.04 -18.86 -26.87
N ASP A 894 -7.86 -19.01 -28.19
CA ASP A 894 -8.33 -20.19 -28.91
C ASP A 894 -7.32 -21.34 -28.80
N PHE A 895 -7.70 -22.41 -28.08
CA PHE A 895 -6.89 -23.60 -27.86
C PHE A 895 -7.62 -24.86 -28.35
N TYR A 896 -6.99 -25.63 -29.25
CA TYR A 896 -7.61 -26.81 -29.90
C TYR A 896 -9.02 -26.56 -30.47
N GLY A 897 -9.25 -25.36 -31.01
CA GLY A 897 -10.52 -24.95 -31.61
C GLY A 897 -11.61 -24.54 -30.61
N VAL A 898 -11.27 -24.38 -29.33
CA VAL A 898 -12.17 -23.90 -28.28
C VAL A 898 -11.61 -22.63 -27.65
N THR A 899 -12.42 -21.57 -27.63
CA THR A 899 -12.08 -20.31 -26.97
C THR A 899 -12.06 -20.46 -25.45
N LYS A 900 -10.97 -20.06 -24.82
CA LYS A 900 -10.73 -20.05 -23.36
C LYS A 900 -10.71 -18.63 -22.83
N THR A 901 -11.14 -18.45 -21.59
CA THR A 901 -11.19 -17.13 -20.91
C THR A 901 -10.57 -17.15 -19.51
N THR A 902 -10.26 -18.33 -18.99
CA THR A 902 -9.52 -18.54 -17.75
C THR A 902 -8.48 -19.63 -18.00
N VAL A 903 -7.46 -19.71 -17.14
CA VAL A 903 -6.44 -20.77 -17.14
C VAL A 903 -6.07 -21.11 -15.70
N LYS A 904 -5.78 -22.37 -15.41
CA LYS A 904 -5.24 -22.81 -14.11
C LYS A 904 -3.73 -22.94 -14.21
N ILE A 905 -2.99 -22.26 -13.34
CA ILE A 905 -1.54 -22.32 -13.22
C ILE A 905 -1.19 -23.32 -12.12
N GLY A 906 -0.58 -24.45 -12.47
CA GLY A 906 -0.23 -25.52 -11.53
C GLY A 906 1.18 -25.40 -10.97
N SER A 907 1.38 -25.84 -9.72
CA SER A 907 2.69 -25.90 -9.07
C SER A 907 3.68 -26.80 -9.82
N ASN A 908 3.15 -27.83 -10.48
CA ASN A 908 3.87 -28.88 -11.22
C ASN A 908 4.32 -28.47 -12.64
N GLY A 909 4.42 -27.16 -12.93
CA GLY A 909 5.03 -26.63 -14.15
C GLY A 909 4.18 -26.76 -15.43
N TYR A 910 2.86 -26.80 -15.29
CA TYR A 910 1.92 -26.78 -16.41
C TYR A 910 0.69 -25.90 -16.15
N LEU A 911 0.03 -25.53 -17.25
CA LEU A 911 -1.23 -24.80 -17.31
C LEU A 911 -2.34 -25.75 -17.80
N THR A 912 -3.56 -25.69 -17.26
CA THR A 912 -4.70 -26.44 -17.82
C THR A 912 -5.97 -25.60 -17.89
N PHE A 913 -6.78 -25.86 -18.92
CA PHE A 913 -8.12 -25.34 -19.10
C PHE A 913 -9.21 -26.34 -18.66
N GLY A 914 -8.80 -27.55 -18.26
CA GLY A 914 -9.66 -28.67 -17.91
C GLY A 914 -9.78 -28.88 -16.40
N GLY A 915 -9.40 -30.09 -15.95
CA GLY A 915 -9.48 -30.55 -14.55
C GLY A 915 -8.60 -29.76 -13.57
N ASP A 916 -8.38 -30.31 -12.38
CA ASP A 916 -7.48 -29.69 -11.39
C ASP A 916 -6.02 -29.79 -11.85
N ALA A 917 -5.22 -28.74 -11.65
CA ALA A 917 -3.82 -28.70 -12.10
C ALA A 917 -2.85 -29.28 -11.05
N THR A 918 -3.23 -30.39 -10.40
CA THR A 918 -2.53 -30.97 -9.25
C THR A 918 -1.74 -32.24 -9.55
N ASP A 919 -1.87 -32.82 -10.76
CA ASP A 919 -1.15 -34.05 -11.08
C ASP A 919 0.37 -33.80 -11.20
N PHE A 920 1.16 -34.53 -10.43
CA PHE A 920 2.62 -34.48 -10.43
C PHE A 920 3.27 -35.52 -11.36
N SER A 921 2.51 -36.53 -11.82
CA SER A 921 3.04 -37.65 -12.58
C SER A 921 2.98 -37.37 -14.06
N ASN A 922 4.03 -36.75 -14.61
CA ASN A 922 4.09 -36.46 -16.03
C ASN A 922 4.03 -37.72 -16.92
N ASP A 923 3.13 -37.70 -17.92
CA ASP A 923 2.86 -38.78 -18.87
C ASP A 923 3.19 -38.36 -20.32
N PRO A 924 3.40 -39.30 -21.27
CA PRO A 924 3.63 -38.96 -22.68
C PRO A 924 2.39 -38.33 -23.34
N ILE A 925 2.58 -37.31 -24.17
CA ILE A 925 1.50 -36.69 -24.96
C ILE A 925 1.31 -37.44 -26.31
N PRO A 926 0.07 -37.79 -26.73
CA PRO A 926 -1.15 -37.65 -25.96
C PRO A 926 -1.34 -38.77 -24.91
N SER A 927 -2.01 -38.51 -23.80
CA SER A 927 -2.35 -39.42 -22.70
C SER A 927 -3.83 -39.30 -22.33
N THR A 928 -4.48 -40.40 -21.94
CA THR A 928 -5.85 -40.37 -21.37
C THR A 928 -5.89 -40.16 -19.86
N THR A 929 -4.73 -40.07 -19.22
CA THR A 929 -4.63 -39.68 -17.80
C THR A 929 -4.72 -38.17 -17.72
N ASP A 930 -5.39 -37.64 -16.70
CA ASP A 930 -5.33 -36.20 -16.42
C ASP A 930 -3.88 -35.75 -16.14
N PRO A 931 -3.52 -34.48 -16.36
CA PRO A 931 -4.36 -33.40 -16.87
C PRO A 931 -4.61 -33.55 -18.37
N ASN A 932 -5.81 -33.18 -18.81
CA ASN A 932 -6.16 -32.99 -20.22
C ASN A 932 -6.38 -31.50 -20.48
N ASP A 933 -6.51 -31.08 -21.75
CA ASP A 933 -6.76 -29.67 -22.12
C ASP A 933 -5.67 -28.73 -21.57
N PHE A 934 -4.39 -29.08 -21.78
CA PHE A 934 -3.27 -28.49 -21.04
C PHE A 934 -2.08 -28.07 -21.90
N ILE A 935 -1.28 -27.16 -21.34
CA ILE A 935 -0.03 -26.62 -21.87
C ILE A 935 1.07 -26.92 -20.84
N ALA A 936 2.05 -27.73 -21.21
CA ALA A 936 3.16 -28.11 -20.33
C ALA A 936 4.48 -27.51 -20.83
N PRO A 937 4.91 -26.34 -20.34
CA PRO A 937 6.27 -25.85 -20.56
C PRO A 937 7.31 -26.69 -19.80
N PHE A 938 6.98 -27.23 -18.63
CA PHE A 938 7.86 -28.15 -17.89
C PHE A 938 7.05 -28.98 -16.87
N TRP A 939 6.27 -29.95 -17.34
CA TRP A 939 5.47 -30.77 -16.42
C TRP A 939 6.33 -31.83 -15.71
N ASP A 940 6.49 -31.68 -14.40
CA ASP A 940 7.20 -32.59 -13.49
C ASP A 940 6.68 -32.39 -12.04
N ASP A 941 7.14 -33.18 -11.08
CA ASP A 941 6.81 -33.07 -9.65
C ASP A 941 7.58 -31.88 -9.05
N ILE A 942 7.04 -30.66 -9.18
CA ILE A 942 7.64 -29.39 -8.74
C ILE A 942 6.94 -28.92 -7.46
N ASN A 943 7.75 -28.54 -6.46
CA ASN A 943 7.27 -28.05 -5.18
C ASN A 943 7.82 -26.65 -4.87
N PRO A 944 7.04 -25.58 -5.11
CA PRO A 944 7.45 -24.20 -4.86
C PRO A 944 7.76 -23.90 -3.38
N THR A 945 7.27 -24.71 -2.43
CA THR A 945 7.57 -24.53 -0.99
C THR A 945 9.03 -24.83 -0.62
N LEU A 946 9.78 -25.48 -1.52
CA LEU A 946 11.21 -25.75 -1.33
C LEU A 946 12.10 -24.54 -1.69
N GLY A 947 11.52 -23.50 -2.32
CA GLY A 947 12.21 -22.33 -2.83
C GLY A 947 11.76 -21.96 -4.25
N GLY A 948 12.05 -20.72 -4.65
CA GLY A 948 11.58 -20.14 -5.90
C GLY A 948 10.24 -19.42 -5.78
N THR A 949 9.77 -18.83 -6.88
CA THR A 949 8.51 -18.09 -6.97
C THR A 949 7.81 -18.37 -8.30
N ILE A 950 6.50 -18.13 -8.34
CA ILE A 950 5.72 -18.21 -9.58
C ILE A 950 4.96 -16.89 -9.72
N HIS A 951 5.03 -16.28 -10.89
CA HIS A 951 4.39 -15.01 -11.22
C HIS A 951 3.58 -15.13 -12.51
N TYR A 952 2.52 -14.34 -12.65
CA TYR A 952 1.86 -14.13 -13.94
C TYR A 952 1.60 -12.64 -14.20
N GLN A 953 1.57 -12.24 -15.47
CA GLN A 953 1.33 -10.84 -15.84
C GLN A 953 0.61 -10.73 -17.19
N ASP A 954 -0.39 -9.85 -17.25
CA ASP A 954 -0.85 -9.26 -18.52
C ASP A 954 0.10 -8.13 -18.90
N MET A 955 0.77 -8.26 -20.04
CA MET A 955 1.76 -7.30 -20.51
C MET A 955 1.12 -6.06 -21.15
N GLY A 956 -0.20 -6.05 -21.36
CA GLY A 956 -0.94 -4.95 -21.96
C GLY A 956 -0.74 -4.79 -23.48
N ASP A 957 0.08 -5.65 -24.10
CA ASP A 957 0.40 -5.64 -25.53
C ASP A 957 -0.12 -6.89 -26.27
N GLY A 958 -1.03 -7.64 -25.65
CA GLY A 958 -1.58 -8.87 -26.20
C GLY A 958 -0.81 -10.14 -25.80
N ARG A 959 0.12 -10.04 -24.84
CA ARG A 959 0.83 -11.17 -24.23
C ARG A 959 0.41 -11.39 -22.77
N PHE A 960 0.27 -12.66 -22.39
CA PHE A 960 0.07 -13.11 -21.01
C PHE A 960 1.23 -14.05 -20.63
N VAL A 961 2.01 -13.67 -19.62
CA VAL A 961 3.24 -14.37 -19.21
C VAL A 961 2.99 -15.11 -17.90
N VAL A 962 3.47 -16.34 -17.79
CA VAL A 962 3.57 -17.08 -16.52
C VAL A 962 5.02 -17.52 -16.35
N GLN A 963 5.67 -17.05 -15.28
CA GLN A 963 7.08 -17.26 -14.98
C GLN A 963 7.24 -18.08 -13.70
N TYR A 964 8.04 -19.13 -13.78
CA TYR A 964 8.56 -19.90 -12.65
C TYR A 964 10.02 -19.49 -12.46
N THR A 965 10.40 -19.06 -11.27
CA THR A 965 11.76 -18.59 -10.97
C THR A 965 12.36 -19.40 -9.84
N ASP A 966 13.51 -20.01 -10.09
CA ASP A 966 14.27 -20.84 -9.16
C ASP A 966 13.46 -21.93 -8.45
N VAL A 967 12.41 -22.46 -9.10
CA VAL A 967 11.55 -23.49 -8.48
C VAL A 967 12.26 -24.83 -8.44
N HIS A 968 11.98 -25.61 -7.39
CA HIS A 968 12.64 -26.89 -7.14
C HIS A 968 11.71 -28.07 -7.37
N ARG A 969 12.30 -29.20 -7.80
CA ARG A 969 11.58 -30.47 -7.83
C ARG A 969 11.33 -31.00 -6.42
N PHE A 970 10.23 -31.72 -6.26
CA PHE A 970 9.87 -32.37 -5.00
C PHE A 970 11.00 -33.28 -4.51
N ASN A 971 11.52 -33.00 -3.31
CA ASN A 971 12.69 -33.65 -2.69
C ASN A 971 14.05 -33.45 -3.40
N ASP A 972 14.20 -32.44 -4.27
CA ASP A 972 15.48 -32.11 -4.91
C ASP A 972 15.72 -30.59 -4.92
N THR A 973 16.26 -30.08 -3.82
CA THR A 973 16.68 -28.67 -3.69
C THR A 973 17.95 -28.34 -4.48
N ALA A 974 18.58 -29.32 -5.15
CA ALA A 974 19.72 -29.08 -6.03
C ALA A 974 19.28 -28.82 -7.49
N THR A 975 18.01 -29.10 -7.81
CA THR A 975 17.41 -28.70 -9.07
C THR A 975 16.82 -27.30 -8.92
N THR A 976 17.22 -26.37 -9.78
CA THR A 976 16.74 -24.98 -9.80
C THR A 976 16.25 -24.69 -11.22
N LEU A 977 14.97 -24.38 -11.37
CA LEU A 977 14.31 -24.21 -12.67
C LEU A 977 13.75 -22.80 -12.78
N THR A 978 14.26 -22.04 -13.73
CA THR A 978 13.74 -20.73 -14.13
C THR A 978 13.27 -20.80 -15.59
N PHE A 979 11.96 -20.79 -15.79
CA PHE A 979 11.33 -20.92 -17.11
C PHE A 979 9.99 -20.17 -17.15
N GLN A 980 9.52 -19.86 -18.35
CA GLN A 980 8.24 -19.18 -18.53
C GLN A 980 7.47 -19.69 -19.74
N VAL A 981 6.17 -19.42 -19.74
CA VAL A 981 5.27 -19.58 -20.89
C VAL A 981 4.58 -18.26 -21.19
N ILE A 982 4.60 -17.86 -22.46
CA ILE A 982 3.95 -16.66 -22.97
C ILE A 982 2.83 -17.09 -23.90
N LEU A 983 1.60 -16.75 -23.54
CA LEU A 983 0.42 -16.88 -24.41
C LEU A 983 0.23 -15.55 -25.15
N SER A 984 0.13 -15.59 -26.46
CA SER A 984 -0.22 -14.42 -27.27
C SER A 984 -1.70 -14.49 -27.68
N GLN A 985 -2.36 -13.34 -27.79
CA GLN A 985 -3.73 -13.20 -28.29
C GLN A 985 -3.93 -13.86 -29.67
N SER A 986 -2.83 -14.04 -30.41
CA SER A 986 -2.75 -14.79 -31.66
C SER A 986 -3.10 -16.29 -31.57
N GLY A 987 -3.10 -16.87 -30.37
CA GLY A 987 -3.17 -18.33 -30.17
C GLY A 987 -1.82 -19.04 -30.29
N SER A 988 -0.72 -18.27 -30.39
CA SER A 988 0.65 -18.81 -30.28
C SER A 988 1.11 -18.89 -28.82
N MET A 989 2.02 -19.83 -28.58
CA MET A 989 2.61 -20.11 -27.27
C MET A 989 4.13 -20.12 -27.41
N LEU A 990 4.84 -19.48 -26.49
CA LEU A 990 6.29 -19.48 -26.43
C LEU A 990 6.76 -19.95 -25.07
N PHE A 991 7.53 -21.03 -25.02
CA PHE A 991 8.20 -21.50 -23.80
C PHE A 991 9.64 -21.00 -23.83
N GLN A 992 10.15 -20.51 -22.70
CA GLN A 992 11.53 -20.05 -22.58
C GLN A 992 12.17 -20.55 -21.29
N TYR A 993 13.46 -20.86 -21.35
CA TYR A 993 14.23 -21.42 -20.24
C TYR A 993 15.48 -20.57 -20.01
N ASP A 994 15.53 -19.81 -18.91
CA ASP A 994 16.62 -18.89 -18.59
C ASP A 994 17.77 -19.62 -17.91
N SER A 995 17.51 -20.16 -16.71
CA SER A 995 18.48 -20.99 -15.98
C SER A 995 17.83 -22.28 -15.53
N VAL A 996 18.32 -23.41 -16.04
CA VAL A 996 17.83 -24.75 -15.70
C VAL A 996 18.98 -25.64 -15.24
N VAL A 997 19.08 -25.83 -13.93
CA VAL A 997 20.16 -26.59 -13.29
C VAL A 997 19.59 -27.81 -12.60
N GLY A 998 20.23 -28.98 -12.77
CA GLY A 998 19.87 -30.21 -12.05
C GLY A 998 19.30 -31.31 -12.95
N THR A 999 18.21 -31.95 -12.52
CA THR A 999 17.62 -33.09 -13.24
C THR A 999 16.64 -32.62 -14.32
N LEU A 1000 17.09 -32.55 -15.57
CA LEU A 1000 16.30 -32.02 -16.70
C LEU A 1000 15.69 -33.06 -17.64
N ASN A 1001 15.87 -34.36 -17.34
CA ASN A 1001 15.50 -35.45 -18.24
C ASN A 1001 14.27 -36.25 -17.76
N SER A 1002 13.43 -35.66 -16.92
CA SER A 1002 12.22 -36.28 -16.37
C SER A 1002 10.93 -35.64 -16.84
N ALA A 1003 10.93 -34.36 -17.22
CA ALA A 1003 9.72 -33.62 -17.54
C ALA A 1003 9.04 -34.06 -18.85
N THR A 1004 7.76 -33.71 -18.96
CA THR A 1004 7.02 -33.69 -20.22
C THR A 1004 6.81 -32.26 -20.69
N ILE A 1005 7.04 -32.01 -21.98
CA ILE A 1005 6.87 -30.71 -22.62
C ILE A 1005 6.00 -30.90 -23.86
N GLY A 1006 4.97 -30.07 -24.00
CA GLY A 1006 4.04 -30.12 -25.13
C GLY A 1006 2.65 -29.57 -24.80
N ILE A 1007 1.70 -29.84 -25.67
CA ILE A 1007 0.29 -29.44 -25.53
C ILE A 1007 -0.65 -30.60 -25.84
N GLU A 1008 -1.84 -30.62 -25.24
CA GLU A 1008 -2.83 -31.68 -25.48
C GLU A 1008 -4.26 -31.16 -25.48
N ASN A 1009 -5.11 -31.78 -26.30
CA ASN A 1009 -6.52 -31.43 -26.42
C ASN A 1009 -7.38 -31.95 -25.24
N ALA A 1010 -8.59 -31.44 -25.11
CA ALA A 1010 -9.48 -31.79 -23.99
C ALA A 1010 -9.94 -33.26 -23.97
N GLU A 1011 -9.99 -33.91 -25.13
CA GLU A 1011 -10.45 -35.29 -25.28
C GLU A 1011 -9.35 -36.36 -25.15
N ALA A 1012 -8.12 -36.00 -24.78
CA ALA A 1012 -6.96 -36.91 -24.74
C ALA A 1012 -6.63 -37.60 -26.07
N SER A 1013 -7.24 -37.12 -27.16
CA SER A 1013 -7.29 -37.84 -28.44
C SER A 1013 -6.20 -37.38 -29.40
N ASP A 1014 -5.68 -36.18 -29.17
CA ASP A 1014 -4.64 -35.55 -29.97
C ASP A 1014 -3.81 -34.59 -29.12
N GLY A 1015 -2.55 -34.42 -29.49
CA GLY A 1015 -1.60 -33.63 -28.72
C GLY A 1015 -0.25 -33.57 -29.41
N LEU A 1016 0.50 -32.52 -29.10
CA LEU A 1016 1.79 -32.24 -29.69
C LEU A 1016 2.90 -32.34 -28.64
N ALA A 1017 3.59 -33.48 -28.63
CA ALA A 1017 4.74 -33.71 -27.76
C ALA A 1017 6.02 -33.05 -28.31
N VAL A 1018 6.69 -32.28 -27.45
CA VAL A 1018 8.06 -31.78 -27.67
C VAL A 1018 9.05 -32.81 -27.13
N VAL A 1019 8.95 -33.13 -25.85
CA VAL A 1019 9.77 -34.16 -25.19
C VAL A 1019 9.02 -34.82 -24.03
N ASN A 1020 9.36 -36.07 -23.74
CA ASN A 1020 8.93 -36.79 -22.54
C ASN A 1020 10.12 -37.57 -21.99
N SER A 1021 10.48 -37.33 -20.72
CA SER A 1021 11.51 -38.07 -19.97
C SER A 1021 12.85 -38.23 -20.72
N ALA A 1022 13.33 -37.15 -21.35
CA ALA A 1022 14.62 -37.11 -22.05
C ALA A 1022 15.33 -35.77 -21.87
N ALA A 1023 16.67 -35.77 -21.94
CA ALA A 1023 17.47 -34.55 -21.83
C ALA A 1023 17.31 -33.70 -23.11
N TYR A 1024 16.67 -32.54 -22.97
CA TYR A 1024 16.33 -31.65 -24.08
C TYR A 1024 16.53 -30.19 -23.70
N VAL A 1025 15.96 -29.77 -22.56
CA VAL A 1025 16.04 -28.39 -22.07
C VAL A 1025 17.47 -28.02 -21.65
N HIS A 1026 17.88 -26.80 -21.99
CA HIS A 1026 19.10 -26.13 -21.51
C HIS A 1026 18.85 -24.62 -21.42
N ASP A 1027 19.78 -23.90 -20.77
CA ASP A 1027 19.77 -22.43 -20.69
C ASP A 1027 19.69 -21.81 -22.09
N ASP A 1028 19.05 -20.65 -22.19
CA ASP A 1028 18.80 -19.88 -23.42
C ASP A 1028 17.98 -20.61 -24.50
N LEU A 1029 17.22 -21.65 -24.14
CA LEU A 1029 16.32 -22.36 -25.07
C LEU A 1029 14.96 -21.66 -25.16
N ALA A 1030 14.42 -21.52 -26.38
CA ALA A 1030 13.04 -21.11 -26.61
C ALA A 1030 12.32 -22.09 -27.53
N VAL A 1031 11.06 -22.44 -27.22
CA VAL A 1031 10.22 -23.36 -28.00
C VAL A 1031 8.91 -22.65 -28.36
N ARG A 1032 8.66 -22.44 -29.66
CA ARG A 1032 7.41 -21.83 -30.15
C ARG A 1032 6.46 -22.93 -30.57
N ILE A 1033 5.21 -22.88 -30.08
CA ILE A 1033 4.10 -23.72 -30.52
C ILE A 1033 3.02 -22.82 -31.13
N SER A 1034 2.65 -23.06 -32.39
CA SER A 1034 1.66 -22.24 -33.08
C SER A 1034 0.91 -23.05 -34.14
N SER A 1035 -0.34 -22.67 -34.41
CA SER A 1035 -1.14 -23.23 -35.52
C SER A 1035 -1.23 -22.29 -36.74
N ILE A 1036 -0.45 -21.21 -36.72
CA ILE A 1036 -0.43 -20.22 -37.80
C ILE A 1036 0.66 -20.53 -38.82
N TRP A 1037 0.31 -20.37 -40.08
CA TRP A 1037 1.10 -20.74 -41.26
C TRP A 1037 2.15 -19.69 -41.66
N VAL A 1038 2.44 -18.72 -40.79
CA VAL A 1038 3.43 -17.67 -41.02
C VAL A 1038 4.26 -17.42 -39.77
N SER A 1039 5.56 -17.17 -39.94
CA SER A 1039 6.48 -16.76 -38.88
C SER A 1039 7.36 -15.59 -39.32
N ALA A 1040 7.90 -14.83 -38.37
CA ALA A 1040 8.89 -13.78 -38.60
C ALA A 1040 10.25 -14.15 -37.99
N SER A 1041 11.32 -13.78 -38.67
CA SER A 1041 12.69 -13.88 -38.15
C SER A 1041 13.50 -12.62 -38.52
N PRO A 1042 13.94 -11.82 -37.55
CA PRO A 1042 13.58 -11.89 -36.13
C PRO A 1042 12.10 -11.49 -35.89
N ALA A 1043 11.52 -11.95 -34.79
CA ALA A 1043 10.14 -11.62 -34.38
C ALA A 1043 10.05 -10.41 -33.43
N GLY A 1044 11.19 -9.85 -33.05
CA GLY A 1044 11.33 -8.66 -32.22
C GLY A 1044 12.79 -8.25 -32.20
N GLY A 1045 13.05 -7.00 -31.83
CA GLY A 1045 14.41 -6.47 -31.85
C GLY A 1045 14.51 -5.00 -31.53
N THR A 1046 15.72 -4.48 -31.67
CA THR A 1046 16.03 -3.05 -31.51
C THR A 1046 16.71 -2.52 -32.76
N VAL A 1047 16.09 -1.53 -33.40
CA VAL A 1047 16.64 -0.84 -34.55
C VAL A 1047 17.20 0.51 -34.09
N ALA A 1048 18.52 0.63 -34.07
CA ALA A 1048 19.18 1.89 -33.72
C ALA A 1048 18.80 3.02 -34.69
N SER A 1049 18.81 4.26 -34.21
CA SER A 1049 18.48 5.45 -35.01
C SER A 1049 19.24 5.48 -36.35
N GLY A 1050 18.51 5.67 -37.45
CA GLY A 1050 19.02 5.76 -38.82
C GLY A 1050 19.34 4.42 -39.48
N ASN A 1051 19.18 3.30 -38.78
CA ASN A 1051 19.38 1.96 -39.33
C ASN A 1051 18.05 1.32 -39.79
N SER A 1052 18.18 0.18 -40.47
CA SER A 1052 17.06 -0.66 -40.87
C SER A 1052 17.39 -2.12 -40.62
N GLU A 1053 16.38 -2.89 -40.25
CA GLU A 1053 16.46 -4.33 -40.09
C GLU A 1053 15.58 -5.03 -41.14
N THR A 1054 16.01 -6.22 -41.57
CA THR A 1054 15.22 -7.08 -42.45
C THR A 1054 14.58 -8.19 -41.63
N ILE A 1055 13.25 -8.19 -41.61
CA ILE A 1055 12.42 -9.24 -41.03
C ILE A 1055 12.05 -10.20 -42.16
N THR A 1056 12.46 -11.45 -42.04
CA THR A 1056 12.09 -12.51 -43.00
C THR A 1056 10.78 -13.15 -42.54
N LEU A 1057 9.72 -12.98 -43.30
CA LEU A 1057 8.45 -13.68 -43.11
C LEU A 1057 8.51 -15.03 -43.84
N THR A 1058 8.25 -16.13 -43.14
CA THR A 1058 8.19 -17.48 -43.71
C THR A 1058 6.76 -18.00 -43.67
N PHE A 1059 6.20 -18.28 -44.83
CA PHE A 1059 4.85 -18.85 -45.02
C PHE A 1059 4.99 -20.34 -45.31
N ASP A 1060 4.38 -21.19 -44.50
CA ASP A 1060 4.54 -22.65 -44.54
C ASP A 1060 3.22 -23.34 -44.92
N ALA A 1061 3.20 -24.08 -46.03
CA ALA A 1061 2.04 -24.85 -46.47
C ALA A 1061 1.96 -26.27 -45.88
N ALA A 1062 2.92 -26.68 -45.04
CA ALA A 1062 2.94 -28.00 -44.44
C ALA A 1062 1.66 -28.32 -43.65
N GLY A 1063 0.99 -29.42 -43.98
CA GLY A 1063 -0.24 -29.87 -43.32
C GLY A 1063 -1.49 -29.01 -43.55
N LEU A 1064 -1.42 -27.99 -44.42
CA LEU A 1064 -2.56 -27.13 -44.75
C LEU A 1064 -3.24 -27.57 -46.04
N ALA A 1065 -4.57 -27.45 -46.08
CA ALA A 1065 -5.35 -27.75 -47.27
C ALA A 1065 -5.14 -26.70 -48.37
N ASP A 1066 -5.30 -27.10 -49.63
CA ASP A 1066 -5.34 -26.15 -50.75
C ASP A 1066 -6.43 -25.09 -50.51
N GLY A 1067 -6.07 -23.81 -50.58
CA GLY A 1067 -6.95 -22.72 -50.19
C GLY A 1067 -6.25 -21.37 -50.05
N THR A 1068 -7.01 -20.34 -49.70
CA THR A 1068 -6.49 -19.02 -49.35
C THR A 1068 -6.68 -18.80 -47.86
N TYR A 1069 -5.60 -18.39 -47.21
CA TYR A 1069 -5.51 -18.08 -45.79
C TYR A 1069 -5.18 -16.60 -45.63
N THR A 1070 -5.76 -15.94 -44.63
CA THR A 1070 -5.46 -14.53 -44.32
C THR A 1070 -5.14 -14.34 -42.85
N ALA A 1071 -4.17 -13.49 -42.56
CA ALA A 1071 -3.79 -13.10 -41.22
C ALA A 1071 -3.45 -11.60 -41.21
N ASP A 1072 -3.38 -10.99 -40.05
CA ASP A 1072 -2.85 -9.64 -39.83
C ASP A 1072 -1.54 -9.77 -39.05
N MET A 1073 -0.47 -9.16 -39.53
CA MET A 1073 0.77 -8.98 -38.78
C MET A 1073 0.67 -7.67 -37.99
N THR A 1074 0.92 -7.72 -36.69
CA THR A 1074 0.92 -6.55 -35.80
C THR A 1074 2.37 -6.25 -35.38
N LEU A 1075 2.82 -5.02 -35.60
CA LEU A 1075 4.13 -4.51 -35.17
C LEU A 1075 3.93 -3.47 -34.06
N THR A 1076 4.35 -3.79 -32.83
CA THR A 1076 4.29 -2.90 -31.66
C THR A 1076 5.66 -2.25 -31.45
N THR A 1077 5.71 -0.96 -31.08
CA THR A 1077 6.99 -0.23 -30.92
C THR A 1077 6.97 0.78 -29.76
N ASN A 1078 8.14 1.27 -29.33
CA ASN A 1078 8.29 2.35 -28.32
C ASN A 1078 8.16 3.78 -28.89
N GLU A 1079 7.62 3.96 -30.11
CA GLU A 1079 7.34 5.28 -30.67
C GLU A 1079 6.15 5.95 -29.94
N PRO A 1080 6.33 7.16 -29.36
CA PRO A 1080 5.25 7.90 -28.71
C PRO A 1080 4.25 8.44 -29.75
N GLU A 1081 3.23 7.61 -30.01
CA GLU A 1081 2.00 7.79 -30.80
C GLU A 1081 1.95 8.83 -31.95
N THR A 1082 1.70 8.31 -33.15
CA THR A 1082 0.92 8.97 -34.22
C THR A 1082 -0.61 8.69 -34.13
N GLY A 1083 -1.08 8.09 -33.02
CA GLY A 1083 -2.48 7.74 -32.77
C GLY A 1083 -2.90 6.32 -33.20
N VAL A 1084 -1.94 5.40 -33.34
CA VAL A 1084 -2.18 3.97 -33.59
C VAL A 1084 -1.26 3.17 -32.66
N ALA A 1085 -1.82 2.36 -31.75
CA ALA A 1085 -1.06 1.62 -30.73
C ALA A 1085 -0.18 0.49 -31.29
N ALA A 1086 -0.41 0.07 -32.54
CA ALA A 1086 0.41 -0.90 -33.25
C ALA A 1086 0.21 -0.74 -34.77
N ILE A 1087 1.22 -1.07 -35.57
CA ILE A 1087 1.16 -1.03 -37.03
C ILE A 1087 0.67 -2.39 -37.55
N THR A 1088 -0.49 -2.43 -38.21
CA THR A 1088 -1.08 -3.67 -38.75
C THR A 1088 -0.82 -3.83 -40.25
N ILE A 1089 -0.30 -4.99 -40.67
CA ILE A 1089 0.02 -5.35 -42.06
C ILE A 1089 -0.78 -6.61 -42.45
N PRO A 1090 -1.76 -6.53 -43.37
CA PRO A 1090 -2.52 -7.70 -43.80
C PRO A 1090 -1.68 -8.70 -44.59
N LEU A 1091 -1.87 -9.99 -44.33
CA LEU A 1091 -1.20 -11.12 -44.96
C LEU A 1091 -2.20 -11.99 -45.72
N THR A 1092 -1.81 -12.49 -46.88
CA THR A 1092 -2.59 -13.47 -47.66
C THR A 1092 -1.69 -14.58 -48.18
N PHE A 1093 -2.02 -15.83 -47.87
CA PHE A 1093 -1.27 -17.01 -48.31
C PHE A 1093 -2.17 -17.94 -49.13
N THR A 1094 -1.70 -18.40 -50.29
CA THR A 1094 -2.45 -19.33 -51.15
C THR A 1094 -1.69 -20.62 -51.38
N ILE A 1095 -2.35 -21.76 -51.16
CA ILE A 1095 -1.79 -23.11 -51.26
C ILE A 1095 -2.49 -23.89 -52.37
N GLY A 1096 -1.73 -24.52 -53.28
CA GLY A 1096 -2.26 -25.46 -54.28
C GLY A 1096 -1.46 -25.57 -55.59
N THR A 1097 -1.68 -26.65 -56.35
CA THR A 1097 -0.92 -26.92 -57.60
C THR A 1097 -1.28 -25.96 -58.74
N VAL A 1098 -0.25 -25.34 -59.34
CA VAL A 1098 -0.38 -24.71 -60.65
C VAL A 1098 -0.34 -25.81 -61.71
N THR A 1099 -1.49 -26.30 -62.17
CA THR A 1099 -1.52 -27.12 -63.40
C THR A 1099 -1.12 -26.24 -64.58
N ALA A 1100 0.15 -26.35 -65.00
CA ALA A 1100 0.53 -26.06 -66.36
C ALA A 1100 0.05 -27.24 -67.24
N ASP A 1101 -1.09 -27.09 -67.93
CA ASP A 1101 -1.20 -27.51 -69.34
C ASP A 1101 -2.51 -27.05 -70.03
N GLU A 1102 -2.34 -26.69 -71.30
CA GLU A 1102 -3.28 -26.26 -72.37
C GLU A 1102 -3.83 -24.80 -72.34
N PRO A 1103 -3.64 -24.05 -73.45
CA PRO A 1103 -3.99 -22.64 -73.54
C PRO A 1103 -5.49 -22.46 -73.74
N GLY A 1104 -6.23 -22.06 -72.71
CA GLY A 1104 -7.63 -21.68 -72.93
C GLY A 1104 -8.47 -21.22 -71.75
N ASP A 1105 -8.22 -21.70 -70.52
CA ASP A 1105 -9.04 -21.32 -69.36
C ASP A 1105 -8.24 -21.51 -68.06
N THR A 1106 -7.66 -20.42 -67.54
CA THR A 1106 -7.11 -20.36 -66.18
C THR A 1106 -8.24 -20.07 -65.18
N PRO A 1107 -8.34 -20.78 -64.03
CA PRO A 1107 -9.16 -20.33 -62.92
C PRO A 1107 -8.63 -18.96 -62.46
N GLY A 1108 -9.50 -17.95 -62.46
CA GLY A 1108 -9.13 -16.58 -62.12
C GLY A 1108 -8.69 -16.48 -60.67
N LEU A 1109 -7.49 -15.93 -60.45
CA LEU A 1109 -7.15 -15.25 -59.21
C LEU A 1109 -8.25 -14.19 -58.95
N ASP A 1110 -8.91 -14.24 -57.80
CA ASP A 1110 -9.88 -13.21 -57.43
C ASP A 1110 -9.08 -11.93 -57.12
N ILE A 1111 -9.09 -10.97 -58.04
CA ILE A 1111 -8.30 -9.74 -57.94
C ILE A 1111 -9.19 -8.68 -57.27
N PRO A 1112 -8.83 -8.16 -56.08
CA PRO A 1112 -9.58 -7.08 -55.46
C PRO A 1112 -9.52 -5.83 -56.36
N GLY A 1113 -10.66 -5.42 -56.90
CA GLY A 1113 -10.74 -4.26 -57.80
C GLY A 1113 -10.44 -4.59 -59.28
N THR A 1114 -9.77 -3.68 -60.00
CA THR A 1114 -9.54 -3.83 -61.46
C THR A 1114 -8.18 -4.42 -61.83
N HIS A 1115 -7.19 -4.32 -60.93
CA HIS A 1115 -5.82 -4.80 -61.11
C HIS A 1115 -5.10 -4.92 -59.76
N LEU A 1116 -4.07 -5.77 -59.69
CA LEU A 1116 -3.17 -5.93 -58.54
C LEU A 1116 -1.75 -5.59 -58.99
N LEU A 1117 -1.05 -4.73 -58.25
CA LEU A 1117 0.30 -4.27 -58.57
C LEU A 1117 1.22 -4.44 -57.36
N SER A 1118 2.30 -5.21 -57.49
CA SER A 1118 3.30 -5.34 -56.42
C SER A 1118 4.15 -4.06 -56.28
N PRO A 1119 4.79 -3.84 -55.12
CA PRO A 1119 5.82 -2.83 -54.98
C PRO A 1119 6.91 -2.98 -56.05
N VAL A 1120 7.52 -1.86 -56.42
CA VAL A 1120 8.71 -1.82 -57.28
C VAL A 1120 9.91 -2.01 -56.37
N TYR A 1121 10.59 -3.16 -56.44
CA TYR A 1121 11.69 -3.51 -55.55
C TYR A 1121 12.95 -3.96 -56.31
N PRO A 1122 14.17 -3.59 -55.85
CA PRO A 1122 14.45 -2.59 -54.80
C PRO A 1122 14.00 -1.17 -55.19
N ASN A 1123 13.73 -0.29 -54.22
CA ASN A 1123 13.47 1.14 -54.44
C ASN A 1123 13.90 1.96 -53.20
N PRO A 1124 15.03 2.69 -53.25
CA PRO A 1124 15.85 2.96 -54.42
C PRO A 1124 16.55 1.71 -55.00
N PHE A 1125 16.73 1.65 -56.32
CA PHE A 1125 17.49 0.58 -56.98
C PHE A 1125 18.79 1.09 -57.58
N ALA A 1126 19.80 0.22 -57.66
CA ALA A 1126 21.11 0.54 -58.23
C ALA A 1126 21.28 0.05 -59.69
N ALA A 1127 20.75 -1.13 -60.03
CA ALA A 1127 20.94 -1.77 -61.34
C ALA A 1127 19.62 -2.10 -62.05
N SER A 1128 18.69 -2.77 -61.36
CA SER A 1128 17.34 -3.05 -61.86
C SER A 1128 16.34 -3.05 -60.71
N ALA A 1129 15.09 -2.73 -61.01
CA ALA A 1129 13.96 -2.90 -60.11
C ALA A 1129 12.90 -3.78 -60.77
N SER A 1130 12.17 -4.57 -60.01
CA SER A 1130 11.15 -5.50 -60.50
C SER A 1130 9.81 -5.23 -59.81
N PHE A 1131 8.72 -5.49 -60.52
CA PHE A 1131 7.36 -5.46 -60.00
C PHE A 1131 6.47 -6.40 -60.82
N THR A 1132 5.31 -6.78 -60.30
CA THR A 1132 4.37 -7.68 -60.95
C THR A 1132 3.01 -7.02 -61.06
N LEU A 1133 2.36 -7.14 -62.21
CA LEU A 1133 1.00 -6.66 -62.46
C LEU A 1133 0.09 -7.84 -62.78
N ALA A 1134 -1.11 -7.87 -62.22
CA ALA A 1134 -2.21 -8.73 -62.63
C ALA A 1134 -3.47 -7.91 -62.90
N VAL A 1135 -4.35 -8.36 -63.79
CA VAL A 1135 -5.57 -7.65 -64.19
C VAL A 1135 -6.82 -8.49 -63.96
N ALA A 1136 -7.88 -7.87 -63.42
CA ALA A 1136 -9.10 -8.57 -63.00
C ALA A 1136 -9.95 -9.09 -64.16
N GLU A 1137 -9.84 -8.48 -65.34
CA GLU A 1137 -10.46 -8.93 -66.59
C GLU A 1137 -9.43 -8.92 -67.72
N HIS A 1138 -9.60 -9.81 -68.70
CA HIS A 1138 -8.76 -9.84 -69.89
C HIS A 1138 -8.85 -8.49 -70.63
N GLN A 1139 -7.73 -7.75 -70.69
CA GLN A 1139 -7.69 -6.42 -71.27
C GLN A 1139 -6.32 -6.10 -71.86
N THR A 1140 -6.27 -5.10 -72.75
CA THR A 1140 -5.00 -4.56 -73.24
C THR A 1140 -4.37 -3.68 -72.17
N VAL A 1141 -3.12 -3.97 -71.81
CA VAL A 1141 -2.35 -3.20 -70.83
C VAL A 1141 -1.11 -2.60 -71.48
N ARG A 1142 -0.81 -1.36 -71.09
CA ARG A 1142 0.43 -0.67 -71.42
C ARG A 1142 1.18 -0.29 -70.13
N VAL A 1143 2.48 -0.58 -70.09
CA VAL A 1143 3.38 -0.29 -68.96
C VAL A 1143 4.57 0.52 -69.46
N GLU A 1144 4.66 1.77 -69.02
CA GLU A 1144 5.61 2.77 -69.50
C GLU A 1144 6.41 3.37 -68.35
N VAL A 1145 7.64 3.79 -68.60
CA VAL A 1145 8.46 4.50 -67.61
C VAL A 1145 8.77 5.89 -68.14
N PHE A 1146 8.56 6.90 -67.30
CA PHE A 1146 8.78 8.30 -67.59
C PHE A 1146 9.85 8.88 -66.66
N ASP A 1147 10.68 9.79 -67.17
CA ASP A 1147 11.55 10.62 -66.34
C ASP A 1147 10.74 11.73 -65.63
N ALA A 1148 11.39 12.45 -64.70
CA ALA A 1148 10.79 13.56 -63.96
C ALA A 1148 10.28 14.73 -64.85
N LEU A 1149 10.66 14.78 -66.14
CA LEU A 1149 10.20 15.75 -67.13
C LEU A 1149 9.01 15.23 -67.96
N GLY A 1150 8.51 14.02 -67.65
CA GLY A 1150 7.39 13.40 -68.36
C GLY A 1150 7.76 12.82 -69.73
N ARG A 1151 9.05 12.63 -70.04
CA ARG A 1151 9.49 11.95 -71.28
C ARG A 1151 9.53 10.45 -71.05
N ARG A 1152 8.96 9.66 -71.97
CA ARG A 1152 8.99 8.20 -71.90
C ARG A 1152 10.41 7.68 -72.14
N VAL A 1153 10.98 7.02 -71.14
CA VAL A 1153 12.34 6.46 -71.16
C VAL A 1153 12.36 4.95 -71.38
N ALA A 1154 11.27 4.24 -71.07
CA ALA A 1154 11.11 2.82 -71.39
C ALA A 1154 9.64 2.45 -71.64
N LEU A 1155 9.43 1.42 -72.45
CA LEU A 1155 8.14 0.72 -72.61
C LEU A 1155 8.39 -0.72 -72.20
N LEU A 1156 7.83 -1.13 -71.05
CA LEU A 1156 8.04 -2.46 -70.49
C LEU A 1156 7.05 -3.46 -71.08
N HIS A 1157 5.85 -3.01 -71.45
CA HIS A 1157 4.83 -3.84 -72.10
C HIS A 1157 3.75 -3.03 -72.82
N GLU A 1158 3.24 -3.59 -73.91
CA GLU A 1158 2.02 -3.15 -74.58
C GLU A 1158 1.37 -4.35 -75.26
N GLY A 1159 0.18 -4.74 -74.80
CA GLY A 1159 -0.55 -5.87 -75.37
C GLY A 1159 -1.54 -6.50 -74.39
N PRO A 1160 -2.29 -7.53 -74.84
CA PRO A 1160 -3.28 -8.19 -74.02
C PRO A 1160 -2.65 -8.84 -72.78
N MET A 1161 -3.32 -8.71 -71.65
CA MET A 1161 -3.07 -9.47 -70.43
C MET A 1161 -4.34 -10.25 -70.09
N ALA A 1162 -4.18 -11.55 -69.82
CA ALA A 1162 -5.27 -12.42 -69.43
C ALA A 1162 -5.74 -12.12 -68.00
N SER A 1163 -7.02 -12.32 -67.76
CA SER A 1163 -7.66 -12.21 -66.44
C SER A 1163 -6.91 -13.07 -65.42
N GLY A 1164 -6.56 -12.51 -64.25
CA GLY A 1164 -5.88 -13.23 -63.18
C GLY A 1164 -4.38 -13.51 -63.40
N ALA A 1165 -3.83 -13.26 -64.60
CA ALA A 1165 -2.45 -13.59 -64.92
C ALA A 1165 -1.47 -12.56 -64.33
N ARG A 1166 -0.66 -12.98 -63.35
CA ARG A 1166 0.47 -12.21 -62.81
C ARG A 1166 1.59 -12.13 -63.83
N ARG A 1167 1.95 -10.91 -64.26
CA ARG A 1167 3.05 -10.66 -65.20
C ARG A 1167 4.16 -9.83 -64.54
N PRO A 1168 5.37 -10.40 -64.38
CA PRO A 1168 6.50 -9.64 -63.87
C PRO A 1168 7.05 -8.68 -64.93
N PHE A 1169 7.54 -7.55 -64.46
CA PHE A 1169 8.23 -6.51 -65.20
C PHE A 1169 9.54 -6.16 -64.50
N THR A 1170 10.58 -5.96 -65.30
CA THR A 1170 11.88 -5.49 -64.80
C THR A 1170 12.24 -4.18 -65.49
N LEU A 1171 12.50 -3.16 -64.68
CA LEU A 1171 13.09 -1.90 -65.09
C LEU A 1171 14.62 -2.00 -65.00
N ASP A 1172 15.29 -2.05 -66.14
CA ASP A 1172 16.75 -1.98 -66.20
C ASP A 1172 17.21 -0.50 -66.10
N GLY A 1173 17.88 -0.17 -65.00
CA GLY A 1173 18.41 1.15 -64.72
C GLY A 1173 19.81 1.40 -65.28
N ARG A 1174 20.47 0.41 -65.88
CA ARG A 1174 21.87 0.54 -66.36
C ARG A 1174 22.00 1.61 -67.45
N ALA A 1175 20.97 1.79 -68.27
CA ALA A 1175 20.92 2.80 -69.32
C ALA A 1175 20.25 4.13 -68.90
N LEU A 1176 19.79 4.24 -67.65
CA LEU A 1176 19.10 5.41 -67.11
C LEU A 1176 20.03 6.24 -66.20
N ALA A 1177 19.75 7.53 -66.03
CA ALA A 1177 20.51 8.42 -65.14
C ALA A 1177 19.98 8.35 -63.69
N ASN A 1178 20.80 8.65 -62.67
CA ASN A 1178 20.31 8.75 -61.29
C ASN A 1178 19.16 9.77 -61.19
N GLY A 1179 18.11 9.44 -60.45
CA GLY A 1179 16.94 10.30 -60.29
C GLY A 1179 15.63 9.55 -60.12
N ALA A 1180 14.54 10.30 -59.98
CA ALA A 1180 13.19 9.77 -59.84
C ALA A 1180 12.54 9.50 -61.21
N TYR A 1181 11.87 8.36 -61.31
CA TYR A 1181 11.11 7.91 -62.46
C TYR A 1181 9.68 7.56 -62.04
N VAL A 1182 8.76 7.61 -63.00
CA VAL A 1182 7.37 7.20 -62.81
C VAL A 1182 7.06 6.07 -63.76
N ILE A 1183 6.69 4.92 -63.22
CA ILE A 1183 6.12 3.81 -63.96
C ILE A 1183 4.62 4.09 -64.07
N ARG A 1184 4.10 4.20 -65.29
CA ARG A 1184 2.67 4.36 -65.59
C ARG A 1184 2.13 3.08 -66.17
N LEU A 1185 1.03 2.61 -65.61
CA LEU A 1185 0.29 1.44 -66.06
C LEU A 1185 -1.08 1.91 -66.54
N THR A 1186 -1.53 1.43 -67.68
CA THR A 1186 -2.83 1.78 -68.25
C THR A 1186 -3.46 0.55 -68.86
N GLY A 1187 -4.56 0.12 -68.27
CA GLY A 1187 -5.48 -0.87 -68.83
C GLY A 1187 -6.73 -0.22 -69.41
N GLU A 1188 -7.64 -1.04 -69.92
CA GLU A 1188 -8.95 -0.59 -70.40
C GLU A 1188 -9.86 -0.14 -69.24
N ALA A 1189 -9.67 -0.74 -68.07
CA ALA A 1189 -10.47 -0.47 -66.85
C ALA A 1189 -9.68 0.26 -65.74
N PHE A 1190 -8.40 0.56 -65.92
CA PHE A 1190 -7.58 1.21 -64.89
C PHE A 1190 -6.45 2.08 -65.44
N ALA A 1191 -6.00 3.04 -64.63
CA ALA A 1191 -4.73 3.72 -64.82
C ALA A 1191 -4.07 3.91 -63.45
N ASP A 1192 -2.80 3.56 -63.34
CA ASP A 1192 -2.04 3.65 -62.09
C ASP A 1192 -0.61 4.15 -62.35
N THR A 1193 0.04 4.71 -61.33
CA THR A 1193 1.42 5.17 -61.40
C THR A 1193 2.20 4.83 -60.14
N ARG A 1194 3.44 4.33 -60.30
CA ARG A 1194 4.39 4.06 -59.21
C ARG A 1194 5.65 4.90 -59.38
N ARG A 1195 6.09 5.54 -58.31
CA ARG A 1195 7.38 6.26 -58.27
C ARG A 1195 8.49 5.26 -57.96
N VAL A 1196 9.60 5.37 -58.68
CA VAL A 1196 10.82 4.59 -58.43
C VAL A 1196 12.04 5.48 -58.52
N THR A 1197 13.01 5.29 -57.63
CA THR A 1197 14.23 6.10 -57.54
C THR A 1197 15.44 5.25 -57.94
N LEU A 1198 16.19 5.69 -58.94
CA LEU A 1198 17.50 5.12 -59.28
C LEU A 1198 18.57 5.91 -58.53
N LEU A 1199 19.26 5.24 -57.60
CA LEU A 1199 20.39 5.78 -56.85
C LEU A 1199 21.58 4.83 -57.03
N ARG A 1200 22.68 5.35 -57.59
CA ARG A 1200 23.94 4.63 -57.76
C ARG A 1200 25.02 5.23 -56.88
#